data_AF-A0A535HK05-F1
#
_entry.id   AF-A0A535HK05-F1
#
_cell.length_a   1.000
_cell.length_b   1.000
_cell.length_c   1.000
_cell.angle_alpha   90.00
_cell.angle_beta   90.00
_cell.angle_gamma   90.00
#
_symmetry.space_group_name_H-M   'P 1'
#
loop_
_entity.id
_entity.type
_entity.pdbx_description
1 polymer ?
#
loop_
_entity_poly.entity_id
_entity_poly.type
_entity_poly.pdbx_seq_one_letter_code
_entity_poly.pdbx_strand_id
1 'polypeptide(L)'
;MAVALSYGIERLRLRLMEALTHKLKRSFTSTQGEHRQLHCVAADRRRGSMGRTLLRLLLGLSVSLNAILGSSQRVASAETQTSSPAASVSAVPAAIPLISRGVPAFTNDNCGGATPAAWANDANYTRGWRACNTPSTAAPTYLAYDLSGVPAAQRGRVLVAWYNDPATVQYDYSFVEIHPCCTWQPIDIPRDYTLDANAAPGGTVPTNGWVTLATVTGNNYHSREHPVDLTGYNWIRLNVTATDGVTNATGVVAKMDIHDASAGLQDDWIFYGDSITEGAMRHDFGSGPFGQLINAANPAHFPAQEAGAIGGTISQDGANTINTWLPLFPGKYVAIAYGTNDAGYYEADPNISAQAFYNNYVKMVQAVLAAGKIPLVPKIPWGCSGSSSGVLVQKYGPLLNQQIDALYAAYPQVIPGPDLWSYFQAHPELIATTAPNGQPDCIHPTTPDGYFALRQQWVSSVLASVYTPPPALQISNVQTSSVGSSSAVITWTTSNNASSKVDYGTTTAYGSNVANAATVTSHSLTLTGLTPNTTYHYQVSGVDTFGQSATSPDSTFTTTPIPLQVSAVHASSDPGTSVAYRAHSGNSASSGSSLTLSVPGGVQNADLLVATVTAWPGSLSAPAGWTQALLPEPNQGIWYRIAANEPASYIWTGSTDSTWSGTIDALSGVNSATPLDVSPDVNNGDTSSVTWPSLTSVTDKAWSLVVSTENNNTDSIVSPSGYTARAIQGGNAFIRTSTRVISPTGPVGASATDTSSSPSWNAFGLLLRPSVGGTVIGWQTNNAASSRVDYGTTTAYGSTVSDGTPVTNHSLTISGLTPSTTYHYRVTSVDQYGQSASSPDATFATAAPAPTPTPTPTPTPTPTPTPTPTPTPTPTPTPTPTPTPTPTPTPTPTPTPTPTPTPTPTPTPTAAAMALAAPSQATSLQAFNVTLTVRDQFGNVATGYRGRVTFSSSDLLAQLPSDYTFTSSDGGRRTFSVTLVTVGSQTIDVRDVANSSLATSSSVTITLAVGP
;
A
#
# COMPACT_ATOMS: atom_id res chain seq x y z
N MET A 1 -36.71 30.20 5.70
CA MET A 1 -38.13 29.84 5.84
C MET A 1 -38.48 28.97 4.64
N ALA A 2 -38.40 27.64 4.67
CA ALA A 2 -38.26 26.70 5.79
C ALA A 2 -39.44 26.64 6.79
N VAL A 3 -39.97 25.41 6.94
CA VAL A 3 -40.90 24.91 7.97
C VAL A 3 -42.34 25.49 7.92
N ALA A 4 -43.29 24.62 8.30
CA ALA A 4 -44.75 24.80 8.31
C ALA A 4 -45.42 24.90 6.90
N LEU A 5 -46.53 24.19 6.62
CA LEU A 5 -47.28 23.25 7.45
C LEU A 5 -47.81 22.05 6.66
N SER A 6 -47.70 20.87 7.26
CA SER A 6 -48.28 19.61 6.82
C SER A 6 -49.81 19.65 6.83
N TYR A 7 -50.45 20.12 5.74
CA TYR A 7 -51.91 20.02 5.60
C TYR A 7 -52.40 19.80 4.16
N GLY A 8 -52.57 18.53 3.81
CA GLY A 8 -53.49 18.08 2.74
C GLY A 8 -52.95 18.01 1.31
N ILE A 9 -52.58 16.79 0.88
CA ILE A 9 -53.02 16.21 -0.42
C ILE A 9 -52.99 14.65 -0.44
N GLU A 10 -53.12 13.98 0.72
CA GLU A 10 -53.60 12.57 0.79
C GLU A 10 -55.11 12.47 1.12
N ARG A 11 -55.80 13.61 1.25
CA ARG A 11 -57.28 13.70 1.40
C ARG A 11 -58.05 13.39 0.10
N LEU A 12 -57.56 12.44 -0.71
CA LEU A 12 -58.22 11.97 -1.94
C LEU A 12 -58.64 10.49 -1.91
N ARG A 13 -58.15 9.68 -0.96
CA ARG A 13 -58.68 8.32 -0.72
C ARG A 13 -59.76 8.24 0.37
N LEU A 14 -59.96 9.31 1.13
CA LEU A 14 -60.96 9.43 2.20
C LEU A 14 -62.24 10.20 1.76
N ARG A 15 -62.62 10.10 0.48
CA ARG A 15 -63.82 10.72 -0.11
C ARG A 15 -64.60 9.81 -1.07
N LEU A 16 -64.51 8.48 -0.89
CA LEU A 16 -65.29 7.49 -1.66
C LEU A 16 -66.02 6.44 -0.79
N MET A 17 -66.02 6.61 0.54
CA MET A 17 -66.56 5.67 1.53
C MET A 17 -67.52 6.36 2.51
N GLU A 18 -68.29 7.35 2.05
CA GLU A 18 -69.29 8.04 2.88
C GLU A 18 -70.55 8.44 2.09
N ALA A 19 -71.18 7.44 1.49
CA ALA A 19 -72.56 7.51 1.02
C ALA A 19 -73.36 6.32 1.61
N LEU A 20 -74.60 6.57 2.02
CA LEU A 20 -75.59 5.59 2.50
C LEU A 20 -75.45 5.05 3.95
N THR A 21 -75.50 5.95 4.94
CA THR A 21 -76.46 5.77 6.06
C THR A 21 -77.89 6.07 5.56
N HIS A 22 -79.02 5.65 6.14
CA HIS A 22 -79.35 4.99 7.42
C HIS A 22 -80.81 4.45 7.35
N LYS A 23 -81.20 3.36 8.06
CA LYS A 23 -82.49 3.27 8.83
C LYS A 23 -82.77 1.95 9.59
N LEU A 24 -83.55 2.10 10.68
CA LEU A 24 -84.53 1.16 11.31
C LEU A 24 -84.09 -0.05 12.19
N LYS A 25 -83.84 0.26 13.48
CA LYS A 25 -84.59 -0.17 14.71
C LYS A 25 -85.00 -1.65 15.00
N ARG A 26 -84.78 -1.99 16.29
CA ARG A 26 -85.56 -2.84 17.26
C ARG A 26 -85.21 -4.34 17.49
N SER A 27 -84.47 -4.59 18.59
CA SER A 27 -84.83 -5.41 19.77
C SER A 27 -85.72 -6.66 19.65
N PHE A 28 -85.26 -7.82 20.17
CA PHE A 28 -85.77 -8.48 21.42
C PHE A 28 -84.92 -9.73 21.82
N THR A 29 -85.32 -10.36 22.94
CA THR A 29 -84.93 -11.64 23.61
C THR A 29 -84.93 -12.92 22.72
N SER A 30 -84.45 -14.12 23.11
CA SER A 30 -83.54 -14.67 24.17
C SER A 30 -83.34 -16.20 23.99
N THR A 31 -82.54 -16.84 24.87
CA THR A 31 -82.65 -18.25 25.37
C THR A 31 -82.60 -19.51 24.45
N GLN A 32 -81.61 -20.37 24.77
CA GLN A 32 -81.65 -21.87 24.86
C GLN A 32 -81.76 -22.78 23.60
N GLY A 33 -81.35 -24.06 23.79
CA GLY A 33 -81.45 -25.19 22.84
C GLY A 33 -80.14 -25.47 22.08
N GLU A 34 -79.11 -26.14 22.62
CA GLU A 34 -78.95 -27.57 22.99
C GLU A 34 -79.00 -28.62 21.85
N HIS A 35 -78.24 -29.71 22.06
CA HIS A 35 -78.23 -31.02 21.38
C HIS A 35 -77.51 -31.25 20.02
N ARG A 36 -76.25 -31.71 20.16
CA ARG A 36 -75.69 -33.01 19.68
C ARG A 36 -75.63 -33.38 18.17
N GLN A 37 -74.35 -33.57 17.76
CA GLN A 37 -73.77 -34.80 17.16
C GLN A 37 -73.71 -35.05 15.62
N LEU A 38 -72.55 -35.61 15.25
CA LEU A 38 -72.27 -36.64 14.21
C LEU A 38 -72.30 -36.29 12.70
N HIS A 39 -71.16 -35.77 12.22
CA HIS A 39 -70.23 -36.42 11.26
C HIS A 39 -70.70 -37.11 9.96
N CYS A 40 -70.00 -36.77 8.87
CA CYS A 40 -69.78 -37.51 7.59
C CYS A 40 -71.01 -37.58 6.64
N VAL A 41 -70.92 -37.57 5.31
CA VAL A 41 -69.99 -38.22 4.33
C VAL A 41 -69.93 -37.44 2.98
N ALA A 42 -68.83 -37.60 2.20
CA ALA A 42 -68.61 -37.24 0.77
C ALA A 42 -68.59 -35.73 0.36
N ALA A 43 -67.88 -35.22 -0.67
CA ALA A 43 -66.95 -35.70 -1.74
C ALA A 43 -67.46 -36.05 -3.18
N ASP A 44 -67.11 -35.21 -4.18
CA ASP A 44 -66.53 -35.51 -5.54
C ASP A 44 -65.54 -34.29 -5.81
N ARG A 45 -64.58 -34.15 -6.76
CA ARG A 45 -64.41 -34.52 -8.19
C ARG A 45 -65.42 -33.73 -9.09
N ARG A 46 -65.18 -33.37 -10.37
CA ARG A 46 -64.25 -33.74 -11.49
C ARG A 46 -63.83 -32.48 -12.30
N ARG A 47 -62.55 -32.30 -12.68
CA ARG A 47 -61.86 -32.63 -13.98
C ARG A 47 -62.26 -31.84 -15.25
N GLY A 48 -61.24 -31.28 -15.93
CA GLY A 48 -61.22 -30.91 -17.37
C GLY A 48 -60.75 -29.46 -17.63
N SER A 49 -59.92 -29.13 -18.64
CA SER A 49 -59.20 -29.96 -19.63
C SER A 49 -57.92 -29.27 -20.20
N MET A 50 -56.98 -30.11 -20.66
CA MET A 50 -55.92 -29.94 -21.68
C MET A 50 -55.17 -28.59 -21.91
N GLY A 51 -53.83 -28.68 -21.85
CA GLY A 51 -52.87 -27.79 -22.53
C GLY A 51 -51.43 -28.32 -22.39
N ARG A 52 -50.80 -28.81 -23.47
CA ARG A 52 -49.45 -29.41 -23.46
C ARG A 52 -48.50 -28.70 -24.42
N THR A 53 -47.32 -28.30 -23.93
CA THR A 53 -46.00 -28.07 -24.58
C THR A 53 -45.13 -27.38 -23.51
N LEU A 54 -43.87 -27.68 -23.21
CA LEU A 54 -42.79 -28.44 -23.89
C LEU A 54 -42.27 -29.61 -22.99
N LEU A 55 -41.22 -30.36 -23.39
CA LEU A 55 -40.79 -31.61 -22.72
C LEU A 55 -39.28 -31.92 -22.88
N ARG A 56 -38.71 -32.70 -21.94
CA ARG A 56 -37.38 -33.40 -21.92
C ARG A 56 -36.20 -32.56 -21.36
N LEU A 57 -35.20 -33.11 -20.65
CA LEU A 57 -34.88 -34.48 -20.15
C LEU A 57 -34.14 -34.32 -18.78
N LEU A 58 -34.11 -35.16 -17.73
CA LEU A 58 -34.35 -36.59 -17.38
C LEU A 58 -33.16 -37.58 -17.45
N LEU A 59 -33.00 -38.37 -16.37
CA LEU A 59 -32.11 -39.54 -16.14
C LEU A 59 -30.58 -39.24 -16.06
N GLY A 60 -29.73 -40.00 -15.33
CA GLY A 60 -29.98 -41.13 -14.40
C GLY A 60 -28.71 -41.97 -14.12
N LEU A 61 -28.79 -42.97 -13.22
CA LEU A 61 -27.77 -43.98 -12.83
C LEU A 61 -26.61 -43.51 -11.89
N SER A 62 -25.82 -44.43 -11.27
CA SER A 62 -26.12 -45.33 -10.12
C SER A 62 -24.98 -46.37 -9.87
N VAL A 63 -24.86 -46.84 -8.61
CA VAL A 63 -24.14 -48.05 -8.12
C VAL A 63 -22.65 -47.94 -7.69
N SER A 64 -22.44 -48.42 -6.44
CA SER A 64 -21.28 -48.93 -5.65
C SER A 64 -19.99 -49.39 -6.37
N LEU A 65 -18.81 -49.55 -5.73
CA LEU A 65 -18.52 -50.23 -4.44
C LEU A 65 -17.07 -49.98 -3.92
N ASN A 66 -16.76 -50.46 -2.71
CA ASN A 66 -15.45 -50.78 -2.09
C ASN A 66 -14.62 -49.70 -1.38
N ALA A 67 -14.42 -49.91 -0.07
CA ALA A 67 -13.20 -49.60 0.68
C ALA A 67 -13.02 -50.64 1.81
N ILE A 68 -11.86 -51.32 1.88
CA ILE A 68 -11.54 -52.34 2.90
C ILE A 68 -10.07 -52.21 3.31
N LEU A 69 -9.82 -52.29 4.63
CA LEU A 69 -8.52 -52.45 5.32
C LEU A 69 -7.39 -51.46 4.97
N GLY A 70 -7.21 -50.47 5.85
CA GLY A 70 -6.08 -49.55 5.84
C GLY A 70 -4.75 -50.09 6.35
N SER A 71 -3.80 -49.18 6.51
CA SER A 71 -2.50 -49.40 7.16
C SER A 71 -2.03 -48.12 7.86
N SER A 72 -1.45 -48.26 9.04
CA SER A 72 -1.00 -47.14 9.88
C SER A 72 0.21 -46.39 9.32
N GLN A 73 0.27 -45.07 9.51
CA GLN A 73 1.43 -44.44 10.17
C GLN A 73 1.12 -43.02 10.67
N ARG A 74 1.83 -42.59 11.72
CA ARG A 74 1.77 -41.21 12.24
C ARG A 74 2.72 -40.32 11.44
N VAL A 75 2.26 -39.13 11.08
CA VAL A 75 3.12 -37.95 10.95
C VAL A 75 2.54 -36.89 11.87
N ALA A 76 3.37 -36.32 12.74
CA ALA A 76 2.95 -35.24 13.61
C ALA A 76 3.00 -33.92 12.83
N SER A 77 1.85 -33.44 12.37
CA SER A 77 1.71 -32.08 11.88
C SER A 77 1.87 -31.12 13.06
N ALA A 78 3.04 -30.49 13.18
CA ALA A 78 3.20 -29.35 14.05
C ALA A 78 2.42 -28.18 13.41
N GLU A 79 1.26 -27.84 13.97
CA GLU A 79 0.53 -26.65 13.55
C GLU A 79 1.32 -25.40 13.93
N THR A 80 1.97 -24.80 12.94
CA THR A 80 2.53 -23.45 13.07
C THR A 80 1.37 -22.51 13.39
N GLN A 81 1.29 -22.02 14.63
CA GLN A 81 0.30 -21.00 14.99
C GLN A 81 0.53 -19.75 14.15
N THR A 82 -0.24 -19.60 13.08
CA THR A 82 -0.45 -18.30 12.45
C THR A 82 -1.14 -17.42 13.48
N SER A 83 -0.49 -16.33 13.89
CA SER A 83 -1.08 -15.35 14.81
C SER A 83 -2.44 -14.90 14.29
N SER A 84 -3.51 -15.26 15.01
CA SER A 84 -4.87 -14.83 14.67
C SER A 84 -4.90 -13.30 14.59
N PRO A 85 -5.64 -12.70 13.64
CA PRO A 85 -6.02 -11.31 13.77
C PRO A 85 -6.74 -11.10 15.12
N ALA A 86 -6.59 -9.91 15.70
CA ALA A 86 -7.14 -9.57 17.00
C ALA A 86 -8.64 -9.92 17.06
N ALA A 87 -9.07 -10.54 18.17
CA ALA A 87 -10.43 -11.03 18.30
C ALA A 87 -11.44 -9.89 18.11
N SER A 88 -12.29 -10.03 17.09
CA SER A 88 -13.44 -9.14 16.92
C SER A 88 -14.33 -9.26 18.14
N VAL A 89 -14.63 -8.13 18.80
CA VAL A 89 -15.74 -8.07 19.75
C VAL A 89 -17.00 -8.53 18.99
N SER A 90 -17.67 -9.52 19.58
CA SER A 90 -18.66 -10.33 18.90
C SER A 90 -20.02 -9.64 18.87
N ALA A 91 -20.92 -10.13 18.01
CA ALA A 91 -22.35 -10.04 18.23
C ALA A 91 -22.70 -10.44 19.68
N VAL A 92 -23.84 -9.92 20.18
CA VAL A 92 -24.42 -10.14 21.52
C VAL A 92 -23.99 -11.48 22.10
N PRO A 93 -23.34 -11.51 23.27
CA PRO A 93 -22.69 -12.71 23.79
C PRO A 93 -23.67 -13.88 23.86
N ALA A 94 -23.23 -15.09 23.53
CA ALA A 94 -24.08 -16.26 23.70
C ALA A 94 -24.30 -16.47 25.21
N ALA A 95 -25.56 -16.44 25.64
CA ALA A 95 -25.91 -16.58 27.05
C ALA A 95 -25.34 -17.88 27.65
N ILE A 96 -24.94 -17.82 28.93
CA ILE A 96 -24.54 -18.99 29.73
C ILE A 96 -25.55 -19.21 30.87
N PRO A 97 -26.70 -19.88 30.63
CA PRO A 97 -27.78 -19.98 31.62
C PRO A 97 -27.35 -20.64 32.92
N LEU A 98 -27.76 -20.06 34.05
CA LEU A 98 -27.53 -20.62 35.37
C LEU A 98 -28.36 -21.90 35.59
N ILE A 99 -27.70 -23.05 35.72
CA ILE A 99 -28.29 -24.39 35.87
C ILE A 99 -28.19 -24.99 37.27
N SER A 100 -27.39 -24.41 38.19
CA SER A 100 -27.31 -24.84 39.60
C SER A 100 -28.53 -24.44 40.44
N ARG A 101 -29.31 -23.44 40.00
CA ARG A 101 -30.30 -22.74 40.84
C ARG A 101 -31.38 -23.68 41.39
N GLY A 102 -31.32 -23.96 42.70
CA GLY A 102 -32.30 -24.78 43.40
C GLY A 102 -32.23 -26.29 43.14
N VAL A 103 -31.17 -26.81 42.51
CA VAL A 103 -30.94 -28.27 42.42
C VAL A 103 -30.65 -28.87 43.80
N PRO A 104 -30.85 -30.19 44.02
CA PRO A 104 -30.54 -30.81 45.32
C PRO A 104 -29.06 -30.69 45.66
N ALA A 105 -28.77 -30.10 46.82
CA ALA A 105 -27.43 -29.79 47.30
C ALA A 105 -27.13 -30.48 48.64
N PHE A 106 -25.91 -30.97 48.79
CA PHE A 106 -25.46 -31.85 49.88
C PHE A 106 -24.07 -31.47 50.37
N THR A 107 -23.74 -31.88 51.60
CA THR A 107 -22.44 -31.68 52.23
C THR A 107 -22.23 -32.71 53.33
N ASN A 108 -20.97 -32.97 53.72
CA ASN A 108 -20.63 -33.69 54.95
C ASN A 108 -20.52 -32.79 56.20
N ASP A 109 -20.55 -31.46 56.06
CA ASP A 109 -20.60 -30.53 57.19
C ASP A 109 -21.54 -29.35 56.91
N ASN A 110 -22.60 -29.23 57.69
CA ASN A 110 -23.62 -28.17 57.61
C ASN A 110 -23.83 -27.46 58.96
N CYS A 111 -22.83 -27.50 59.86
CA CYS A 111 -22.93 -27.01 61.23
C CYS A 111 -24.17 -27.57 61.99
N GLY A 112 -24.47 -28.86 61.82
CA GLY A 112 -25.65 -29.51 62.44
C GLY A 112 -27.00 -29.08 61.84
N GLY A 113 -27.00 -28.50 60.64
CA GLY A 113 -28.17 -27.97 59.94
C GLY A 113 -28.33 -26.45 60.02
N ALA A 114 -27.44 -25.75 60.73
CA ALA A 114 -27.47 -24.29 60.82
C ALA A 114 -27.12 -23.59 59.49
N THR A 115 -26.30 -24.22 58.65
CA THR A 115 -25.80 -23.66 57.38
C THR A 115 -25.89 -24.71 56.25
N PRO A 116 -27.12 -25.05 55.81
CA PRO A 116 -27.36 -26.16 54.87
C PRO A 116 -26.80 -25.88 53.47
N ALA A 117 -26.36 -26.94 52.79
CA ALA A 117 -25.83 -26.89 51.42
C ALA A 117 -26.76 -26.20 50.40
N ALA A 118 -28.08 -26.28 50.59
CA ALA A 118 -29.08 -25.61 49.75
C ALA A 118 -29.06 -24.07 49.80
N TRP A 119 -28.27 -23.45 50.69
CA TRP A 119 -28.00 -22.01 50.63
C TRP A 119 -26.92 -21.67 49.59
N ALA A 120 -26.10 -22.63 49.15
CA ALA A 120 -25.03 -22.37 48.18
C ALA A 120 -25.52 -22.13 46.74
N ASN A 121 -26.77 -22.50 46.42
CA ASN A 121 -27.40 -22.38 45.10
C ASN A 121 -28.82 -21.78 45.11
N ASP A 122 -29.28 -21.22 46.23
CA ASP A 122 -30.56 -20.50 46.26
C ASP A 122 -30.46 -19.09 45.65
N ALA A 123 -31.62 -18.44 45.47
CA ALA A 123 -31.71 -17.08 44.95
C ALA A 123 -31.40 -15.97 45.99
N ASN A 124 -30.97 -16.32 47.20
CA ASN A 124 -30.64 -15.35 48.24
C ASN A 124 -29.12 -15.31 48.48
N TYR A 125 -28.43 -14.39 47.80
CA TYR A 125 -26.99 -14.30 47.88
C TYR A 125 -26.46 -13.82 49.25
N THR A 126 -27.32 -13.32 50.15
CA THR A 126 -26.93 -12.86 51.49
C THR A 126 -26.58 -13.98 52.50
N ARG A 127 -26.64 -15.25 52.07
CA ARG A 127 -26.31 -16.44 52.88
C ARG A 127 -25.69 -17.53 52.00
N GLY A 128 -24.58 -18.12 52.43
CA GLY A 128 -23.91 -19.25 51.76
C GLY A 128 -23.98 -20.54 52.56
N TRP A 129 -23.47 -21.64 51.99
CA TRP A 129 -23.13 -22.82 52.79
C TRP A 129 -21.89 -22.51 53.67
N ARG A 130 -21.83 -23.10 54.87
CA ARG A 130 -20.69 -23.01 55.78
C ARG A 130 -20.40 -24.37 56.41
N ALA A 131 -19.12 -24.74 56.45
CA ALA A 131 -18.59 -25.80 57.29
C ALA A 131 -18.22 -25.27 58.69
N CYS A 132 -18.33 -26.12 59.71
CA CYS A 132 -17.89 -25.82 61.08
C CYS A 132 -16.51 -26.41 61.43
N ASN A 133 -16.06 -27.42 60.69
CA ASN A 133 -14.76 -28.06 60.87
C ASN A 133 -13.75 -27.54 59.83
N THR A 134 -12.51 -27.29 60.26
CA THR A 134 -11.41 -26.94 59.35
C THR A 134 -11.07 -28.14 58.46
N PRO A 135 -11.15 -28.03 57.12
CA PRO A 135 -10.86 -29.14 56.22
C PRO A 135 -9.40 -29.61 56.30
N SER A 136 -9.16 -30.90 56.06
CA SER A 136 -7.82 -31.47 55.96
C SER A 136 -7.76 -32.60 54.93
N THR A 137 -6.57 -33.01 54.47
CA THR A 137 -6.42 -34.18 53.57
C THR A 137 -6.97 -35.48 54.18
N ALA A 138 -6.99 -35.59 55.52
CA ALA A 138 -7.50 -36.76 56.23
C ALA A 138 -9.03 -36.68 56.52
N ALA A 139 -9.58 -35.47 56.56
CA ALA A 139 -11.00 -35.19 56.75
C ALA A 139 -11.39 -34.00 55.85
N PRO A 140 -11.60 -34.22 54.55
CA PRO A 140 -11.98 -33.17 53.61
C PRO A 140 -13.44 -32.79 53.78
N THR A 141 -13.77 -31.56 53.42
CA THR A 141 -15.15 -31.03 53.50
C THR A 141 -15.63 -30.66 52.12
N TYR A 142 -16.84 -31.09 51.74
CA TYR A 142 -17.36 -30.91 50.38
C TYR A 142 -18.74 -30.26 50.33
N LEU A 143 -19.01 -29.59 49.21
CA LEU A 143 -20.31 -29.13 48.75
C LEU A 143 -20.61 -29.82 47.41
N ALA A 144 -21.67 -30.61 47.34
CA ALA A 144 -22.01 -31.44 46.18
C ALA A 144 -23.43 -31.17 45.66
N TYR A 145 -23.59 -31.07 44.34
CA TYR A 145 -24.88 -30.90 43.67
C TYR A 145 -25.27 -32.13 42.86
N ASP A 146 -26.56 -32.48 42.93
CA ASP A 146 -27.20 -33.42 42.01
C ASP A 146 -27.78 -32.65 40.81
N LEU A 147 -27.08 -32.72 39.68
CA LEU A 147 -27.51 -32.13 38.42
C LEU A 147 -28.26 -33.14 37.52
N SER A 148 -28.66 -34.31 38.03
CA SER A 148 -29.38 -35.33 37.24
C SER A 148 -30.68 -34.81 36.63
N GLY A 149 -31.37 -33.89 37.32
CA GLY A 149 -32.57 -33.20 36.83
C GLY A 149 -32.32 -32.14 35.76
N VAL A 150 -31.07 -31.70 35.57
CA VAL A 150 -30.69 -30.78 34.48
C VAL A 150 -30.55 -31.60 33.17
N PRO A 151 -31.07 -31.13 32.03
CA PRO A 151 -30.91 -31.80 30.75
C PRO A 151 -29.43 -32.06 30.40
N ALA A 152 -29.10 -33.27 29.94
CA ALA A 152 -27.73 -33.68 29.67
C ALA A 152 -27.01 -32.79 28.62
N ALA A 153 -27.75 -32.17 27.69
CA ALA A 153 -27.19 -31.22 26.72
C ALA A 153 -26.60 -29.96 27.36
N GLN A 154 -27.13 -29.54 28.52
CA GLN A 154 -26.65 -28.38 29.29
C GLN A 154 -25.53 -28.75 30.28
N ARG A 155 -25.20 -30.05 30.37
CA ARG A 155 -24.15 -30.63 31.23
C ARG A 155 -22.99 -31.19 30.42
N GLY A 156 -22.75 -30.66 29.22
CA GLY A 156 -21.49 -30.88 28.52
C GLY A 156 -20.40 -30.02 29.15
N ARG A 157 -19.95 -29.00 28.42
CA ARG A 157 -19.13 -27.93 28.98
C ARG A 157 -19.95 -27.04 29.92
N VAL A 158 -19.49 -26.85 31.15
CA VAL A 158 -20.07 -25.93 32.13
C VAL A 158 -19.01 -24.99 32.69
N LEU A 159 -19.45 -23.86 33.23
CA LEU A 159 -18.63 -22.94 34.03
C LEU A 159 -19.07 -23.03 35.49
N VAL A 160 -18.15 -23.32 36.39
CA VAL A 160 -18.39 -23.41 37.84
C VAL A 160 -17.78 -22.20 38.52
N ALA A 161 -18.60 -21.27 38.97
CA ALA A 161 -18.18 -20.09 39.72
C ALA A 161 -18.41 -20.33 41.22
N TRP A 162 -17.37 -20.15 42.05
CA TRP A 162 -17.52 -20.14 43.50
C TRP A 162 -16.95 -18.86 44.11
N TYR A 163 -17.55 -18.41 45.21
CA TYR A 163 -17.26 -17.15 45.88
C TYR A 163 -17.60 -17.27 47.38
N ASN A 164 -16.91 -16.48 48.20
CA ASN A 164 -16.87 -16.62 49.66
C ASN A 164 -17.37 -15.36 50.40
N ASP A 165 -18.30 -14.61 49.80
CA ASP A 165 -19.05 -13.54 50.48
C ASP A 165 -20.26 -14.13 51.24
N PRO A 166 -20.76 -13.49 52.34
CA PRO A 166 -20.23 -12.32 53.06
C PRO A 166 -18.90 -12.53 53.81
N ALA A 167 -18.44 -13.79 53.91
CA ALA A 167 -17.46 -14.22 54.91
C ALA A 167 -16.05 -13.66 54.68
N THR A 168 -15.71 -13.42 53.42
CA THR A 168 -14.50 -12.74 52.92
C THR A 168 -14.92 -11.83 51.78
N VAL A 169 -14.08 -10.83 51.43
CA VAL A 169 -14.53 -9.72 50.56
C VAL A 169 -13.48 -9.15 49.61
N GLN A 170 -12.18 -9.35 49.86
CA GLN A 170 -11.09 -8.86 49.00
C GLN A 170 -10.62 -9.95 48.04
N TYR A 171 -10.33 -9.62 46.78
CA TYR A 171 -10.02 -10.64 45.79
C TYR A 171 -8.73 -11.43 46.03
N ASP A 172 -7.58 -10.77 46.23
CA ASP A 172 -6.27 -11.42 46.34
C ASP A 172 -5.63 -11.15 47.73
N TYR A 173 -5.60 -12.18 48.57
CA TYR A 173 -5.08 -12.12 49.93
C TYR A 173 -3.54 -11.99 50.02
N SER A 174 -2.82 -11.90 48.90
CA SER A 174 -1.39 -11.53 48.89
C SER A 174 -1.12 -10.03 49.07
N PHE A 175 -2.15 -9.16 49.03
CA PHE A 175 -2.06 -7.72 49.32
C PHE A 175 -2.00 -7.40 50.84
N VAL A 176 -1.09 -8.08 51.55
CA VAL A 176 -1.10 -8.15 53.03
C VAL A 176 -0.86 -6.81 53.74
N GLU A 177 -0.12 -5.87 53.13
CA GLU A 177 0.19 -4.57 53.76
C GLU A 177 -1.03 -3.65 53.93
N ILE A 178 -2.16 -3.94 53.27
CA ILE A 178 -3.36 -3.07 53.28
C ILE A 178 -4.36 -3.46 54.40
N HIS A 179 -4.18 -4.61 55.08
CA HIS A 179 -5.31 -5.26 55.79
C HIS A 179 -5.18 -5.45 57.33
N PRO A 180 -5.74 -4.52 58.13
CA PRO A 180 -6.16 -4.76 59.51
C PRO A 180 -7.66 -5.12 59.65
N CYS A 181 -8.44 -5.10 58.56
CA CYS A 181 -9.87 -4.74 58.59
C CYS A 181 -10.90 -5.90 58.64
N CYS A 182 -10.61 -6.99 59.37
CA CYS A 182 -11.67 -7.91 59.83
C CYS A 182 -11.46 -8.36 61.31
N THR A 183 -12.13 -7.69 62.23
CA THR A 183 -12.30 -8.14 63.64
C THR A 183 -13.56 -8.96 63.88
N TRP A 184 -14.39 -9.13 62.84
CA TRP A 184 -15.54 -10.02 62.82
C TRP A 184 -15.12 -11.40 62.31
N GLN A 185 -15.70 -12.47 62.88
CA GLN A 185 -15.25 -13.87 62.78
C GLN A 185 -14.47 -14.21 61.50
N PRO A 186 -13.17 -14.53 61.58
CA PRO A 186 -12.45 -15.02 60.42
C PRO A 186 -13.05 -16.37 59.99
N ILE A 187 -13.26 -16.50 58.69
CA ILE A 187 -13.69 -17.72 58.01
C ILE A 187 -12.73 -17.86 56.83
N ASP A 188 -12.17 -19.05 56.69
CA ASP A 188 -11.12 -19.29 55.69
C ASP A 188 -11.68 -19.32 54.26
N ILE A 189 -10.81 -19.06 53.28
CA ILE A 189 -11.04 -19.41 51.87
C ILE A 189 -10.62 -20.86 51.58
N PRO A 190 -11.20 -21.52 50.55
CA PRO A 190 -10.65 -22.77 50.01
C PRO A 190 -9.22 -22.54 49.51
N ARG A 191 -8.21 -23.13 50.16
CA ARG A 191 -6.80 -23.03 49.74
C ARG A 191 -6.40 -24.16 48.80
N ASP A 192 -6.62 -25.38 49.24
CA ASP A 192 -6.39 -26.59 48.46
C ASP A 192 -7.74 -27.30 48.27
N TYR A 193 -8.14 -27.52 47.02
CA TYR A 193 -9.42 -28.15 46.70
C TYR A 193 -9.41 -28.84 45.34
N THR A 194 -10.35 -29.76 45.15
CA THR A 194 -10.70 -30.34 43.84
C THR A 194 -12.13 -30.00 43.45
N LEU A 195 -12.38 -29.91 42.14
CA LEU A 195 -13.70 -30.12 41.58
C LEU A 195 -13.78 -31.57 41.09
N ASP A 196 -14.65 -32.38 41.68
CA ASP A 196 -14.85 -33.77 41.28
C ASP A 196 -16.27 -33.98 40.71
N ALA A 197 -16.42 -34.90 39.77
CA ALA A 197 -17.71 -35.28 39.18
C ALA A 197 -18.01 -36.78 39.34
N ASN A 198 -19.29 -37.16 39.23
CA ASN A 198 -19.72 -38.57 39.35
C ASN A 198 -20.89 -38.93 38.42
N ALA A 199 -20.80 -40.12 37.80
CA ALA A 199 -21.75 -40.63 36.80
C ALA A 199 -22.95 -41.41 37.39
N ALA A 200 -22.97 -41.61 38.72
CA ALA A 200 -24.09 -42.25 39.41
C ALA A 200 -25.45 -41.57 39.12
N PRO A 201 -26.58 -42.30 39.26
CA PRO A 201 -27.91 -41.69 39.29
C PRO A 201 -28.05 -40.63 40.39
N GLY A 202 -29.03 -39.74 40.26
CA GLY A 202 -29.35 -38.73 41.27
C GLY A 202 -29.97 -39.28 42.57
N GLY A 203 -30.25 -38.39 43.50
CA GLY A 203 -30.93 -38.64 44.78
C GLY A 203 -29.99 -38.81 45.97
N THR A 204 -29.05 -39.76 45.91
CA THR A 204 -28.16 -40.11 47.03
C THR A 204 -26.70 -39.84 46.67
N VAL A 205 -26.00 -39.07 47.51
CA VAL A 205 -24.58 -38.71 47.31
C VAL A 205 -23.71 -39.95 47.12
N PRO A 206 -22.97 -40.07 46.00
CA PRO A 206 -22.09 -41.22 45.76
C PRO A 206 -20.93 -41.31 46.74
N THR A 207 -20.64 -42.52 47.22
CA THR A 207 -19.51 -42.79 48.15
C THR A 207 -18.21 -43.15 47.44
N ASN A 208 -18.27 -43.52 46.16
CA ASN A 208 -17.13 -43.89 45.31
C ASN A 208 -17.39 -43.49 43.85
N GLY A 209 -16.39 -43.67 42.96
CA GLY A 209 -16.51 -43.35 41.53
C GLY A 209 -16.40 -41.86 41.18
N TRP A 210 -15.94 -41.02 42.12
CA TRP A 210 -15.64 -39.60 41.86
C TRP A 210 -14.39 -39.47 40.98
N VAL A 211 -14.46 -38.58 39.99
CA VAL A 211 -13.37 -38.25 39.06
C VAL A 211 -13.04 -36.77 39.20
N THR A 212 -11.81 -36.44 39.57
CA THR A 212 -11.34 -35.06 39.66
C THR A 212 -11.21 -34.45 38.27
N LEU A 213 -11.88 -33.31 38.05
CA LEU A 213 -11.86 -32.53 36.81
C LEU A 213 -10.92 -31.32 36.90
N ALA A 214 -10.78 -30.73 38.09
CA ALA A 214 -9.85 -29.64 38.37
C ALA A 214 -9.23 -29.79 39.76
N THR A 215 -7.98 -29.35 39.91
CA THR A 215 -7.25 -29.34 41.19
C THR A 215 -6.62 -27.96 41.37
N VAL A 216 -6.80 -27.38 42.56
CA VAL A 216 -6.20 -26.10 42.95
C VAL A 216 -5.45 -26.29 44.27
N THR A 217 -4.27 -25.68 44.36
CA THR A 217 -3.42 -25.71 45.56
C THR A 217 -2.84 -24.33 45.81
N GLY A 218 -2.75 -23.91 47.07
CA GLY A 218 -2.19 -22.61 47.45
C GLY A 218 -3.04 -21.42 47.01
N ASN A 219 -4.36 -21.58 46.84
CA ASN A 219 -5.26 -20.49 46.50
C ASN A 219 -5.25 -19.41 47.60
N ASN A 220 -5.07 -18.16 47.19
CA ASN A 220 -5.18 -16.95 48.02
C ASN A 220 -6.35 -16.06 47.54
N TYR A 221 -7.31 -16.60 46.79
CA TYR A 221 -8.34 -15.84 46.08
C TYR A 221 -9.75 -16.07 46.67
N HIS A 222 -10.50 -14.98 46.86
CA HIS A 222 -11.88 -14.98 47.40
C HIS A 222 -12.90 -15.76 46.56
N SER A 223 -12.72 -15.76 45.25
CA SER A 223 -13.62 -16.34 44.28
C SER A 223 -12.84 -16.85 43.06
N ARG A 224 -13.37 -17.88 42.37
CA ARG A 224 -12.84 -18.36 41.10
C ARG A 224 -13.90 -19.03 40.22
N GLU A 225 -13.79 -18.78 38.92
CA GLU A 225 -14.44 -19.54 37.86
C GLU A 225 -13.58 -20.73 37.35
N HIS A 226 -14.26 -21.84 37.02
CA HIS A 226 -13.63 -23.08 36.51
C HIS A 226 -14.43 -23.67 35.33
N PRO A 227 -13.89 -23.68 34.10
CA PRO A 227 -14.53 -24.38 32.99
C PRO A 227 -14.23 -25.89 33.07
N VAL A 228 -15.27 -26.71 33.18
CA VAL A 228 -15.14 -28.18 33.28
C VAL A 228 -16.10 -28.91 32.33
N ASP A 229 -15.79 -30.16 32.00
CA ASP A 229 -16.64 -31.03 31.19
C ASP A 229 -17.38 -32.04 32.08
N LEU A 230 -18.70 -31.93 32.14
CA LEU A 230 -19.60 -32.85 32.86
C LEU A 230 -20.24 -33.89 31.93
N THR A 231 -19.76 -34.06 30.70
CA THR A 231 -20.30 -35.05 29.74
C THR A 231 -20.33 -36.46 30.35
N GLY A 232 -21.53 -36.98 30.62
CA GLY A 232 -21.76 -38.29 31.23
C GLY A 232 -21.82 -38.30 32.76
N TYR A 233 -21.59 -37.17 33.42
CA TYR A 233 -21.66 -37.00 34.88
C TYR A 233 -22.98 -36.33 35.30
N ASN A 234 -23.60 -36.84 36.37
CA ASN A 234 -24.82 -36.26 36.96
C ASN A 234 -24.53 -35.44 38.22
N TRP A 235 -23.39 -35.68 38.86
CA TRP A 235 -22.99 -35.01 40.10
C TRP A 235 -21.71 -34.20 39.87
N ILE A 236 -21.59 -33.12 40.62
CA ILE A 236 -20.35 -32.36 40.79
C ILE A 236 -20.21 -31.94 42.25
N ARG A 237 -18.98 -31.84 42.75
CA ARG A 237 -18.68 -31.28 44.08
C ARG A 237 -17.43 -30.40 44.07
N LEU A 238 -17.46 -29.36 44.89
CA LEU A 238 -16.28 -28.70 45.43
C LEU A 238 -15.84 -29.50 46.67
N ASN A 239 -14.61 -30.00 46.67
CA ASN A 239 -14.05 -30.86 47.73
C ASN A 239 -12.77 -30.22 48.28
N VAL A 240 -12.85 -29.61 49.46
CA VAL A 240 -11.77 -28.83 50.06
C VAL A 240 -10.94 -29.68 51.00
N THR A 241 -9.61 -29.60 50.87
CA THR A 241 -8.62 -30.35 51.63
C THR A 241 -7.70 -29.48 52.49
N ALA A 242 -7.66 -28.16 52.27
CA ALA A 242 -6.99 -27.21 53.16
C ALA A 242 -7.57 -25.79 53.03
N THR A 243 -7.35 -24.99 54.07
CA THR A 243 -7.69 -23.57 54.14
C THR A 243 -6.45 -22.68 54.19
N ASP A 244 -6.61 -21.36 54.04
CA ASP A 244 -5.53 -20.37 54.18
C ASP A 244 -5.03 -20.22 55.61
N GLY A 245 -5.84 -20.58 56.61
CA GLY A 245 -5.38 -20.87 57.97
C GLY A 245 -5.28 -19.61 58.82
N VAL A 246 -6.24 -18.69 58.66
CA VAL A 246 -6.30 -17.46 59.46
C VAL A 246 -6.48 -17.82 60.93
N THR A 247 -5.76 -17.16 61.83
CA THR A 247 -5.74 -17.54 63.24
C THR A 247 -7.12 -17.34 63.88
N ASN A 248 -7.68 -18.41 64.45
CA ASN A 248 -9.05 -18.56 64.96
C ASN A 248 -10.16 -18.72 63.89
N ALA A 249 -9.83 -18.93 62.61
CA ALA A 249 -10.82 -19.31 61.60
C ALA A 249 -11.32 -20.74 61.79
N THR A 250 -12.58 -20.99 61.42
CA THR A 250 -13.21 -22.31 61.49
C THR A 250 -14.10 -22.57 60.29
N GLY A 251 -13.66 -23.53 59.48
CA GLY A 251 -14.34 -23.98 58.26
C GLY A 251 -14.28 -22.97 57.12
N VAL A 252 -14.92 -23.37 56.02
CA VAL A 252 -15.05 -22.65 54.76
C VAL A 252 -16.49 -22.18 54.60
N VAL A 253 -16.69 -21.01 54.01
CA VAL A 253 -17.96 -20.62 53.37
C VAL A 253 -17.82 -20.76 51.86
N ALA A 254 -18.91 -21.13 51.19
CA ALA A 254 -19.00 -20.99 49.74
C ALA A 254 -20.46 -20.87 49.27
N LYS A 255 -20.65 -20.01 48.28
CA LYS A 255 -21.64 -20.20 47.22
C LYS A 255 -20.97 -20.93 46.06
N MET A 256 -21.77 -21.64 45.25
CA MET A 256 -21.31 -22.21 44.00
C MET A 256 -22.45 -22.14 42.97
N ASP A 257 -22.27 -21.33 41.95
CA ASP A 257 -23.17 -21.24 40.81
C ASP A 257 -22.56 -21.97 39.61
N ILE A 258 -23.39 -22.63 38.80
CA ILE A 258 -22.96 -23.44 37.65
C ILE A 258 -23.77 -23.02 36.43
N HIS A 259 -23.08 -22.64 35.36
CA HIS A 259 -23.67 -22.16 34.11
C HIS A 259 -23.47 -23.18 32.99
N ASP A 260 -24.47 -23.33 32.14
CA ASP A 260 -24.38 -24.03 30.86
C ASP A 260 -23.47 -23.22 29.92
N ALA A 261 -22.26 -23.73 29.71
CA ALA A 261 -21.23 -23.12 28.86
C ALA A 261 -21.04 -23.91 27.56
N SER A 262 -22.09 -24.60 27.09
CA SER A 262 -22.07 -25.37 25.83
C SER A 262 -21.81 -24.51 24.60
N ALA A 263 -22.22 -23.23 24.62
CA ALA A 263 -21.89 -22.22 23.62
C ALA A 263 -20.45 -21.65 23.73
N GLY A 264 -19.68 -22.10 24.73
CA GLY A 264 -18.38 -21.55 25.10
C GLY A 264 -18.46 -20.47 26.18
N LEU A 265 -17.30 -20.01 26.64
CA LEU A 265 -17.20 -18.86 27.55
C LEU A 265 -17.37 -17.59 26.73
N GLN A 266 -18.44 -16.85 27.01
CA GLN A 266 -18.93 -15.76 26.16
C GLN A 266 -19.61 -14.65 26.95
N ASP A 267 -20.10 -14.91 28.16
CA ASP A 267 -20.99 -14.04 28.93
C ASP A 267 -20.63 -14.07 30.43
N ASP A 268 -19.33 -13.99 30.67
CA ASP A 268 -18.64 -14.28 31.93
C ASP A 268 -17.72 -13.09 32.26
N TRP A 269 -17.78 -12.63 33.52
CA TRP A 269 -17.42 -11.25 33.90
C TRP A 269 -16.60 -11.20 35.20
N ILE A 270 -15.48 -10.47 35.19
CA ILE A 270 -14.74 -10.08 36.41
C ILE A 270 -14.64 -8.57 36.57
N PHE A 271 -14.74 -8.10 37.81
CA PHE A 271 -14.71 -6.68 38.16
C PHE A 271 -13.49 -6.37 39.06
N TYR A 272 -12.39 -5.90 38.46
CA TYR A 272 -11.22 -5.38 39.18
C TYR A 272 -11.44 -3.91 39.54
N GLY A 273 -11.02 -3.48 40.73
CA GLY A 273 -11.13 -2.10 41.17
C GLY A 273 -10.83 -1.90 42.65
N ASP A 274 -11.09 -0.68 43.12
CA ASP A 274 -10.92 -0.26 44.53
C ASP A 274 -12.08 -0.70 45.45
N SER A 275 -12.13 -0.17 46.68
CA SER A 275 -13.14 -0.49 47.70
C SER A 275 -14.58 -0.15 47.29
N ILE A 276 -14.77 0.79 46.36
CA ILE A 276 -16.10 1.10 45.83
C ILE A 276 -16.56 -0.01 44.88
N THR A 277 -15.65 -0.53 44.06
CA THR A 277 -15.93 -1.69 43.19
C THR A 277 -16.11 -2.96 44.02
N GLU A 278 -15.32 -3.13 45.07
CA GLU A 278 -15.45 -4.22 46.05
C GLU A 278 -16.86 -4.24 46.64
N GLY A 279 -17.29 -3.16 47.31
CA GLY A 279 -18.62 -3.08 47.91
C GLY A 279 -19.77 -3.16 46.89
N ALA A 280 -19.57 -2.70 45.67
CA ALA A 280 -20.58 -2.78 44.61
C ALA A 280 -20.73 -4.20 44.04
N MET A 281 -19.66 -5.01 43.98
CA MET A 281 -19.65 -6.28 43.25
C MET A 281 -19.61 -7.54 44.12
N ARG A 282 -19.72 -7.40 45.45
CA ARG A 282 -20.13 -8.51 46.33
C ARG A 282 -21.56 -8.95 46.02
N HIS A 283 -21.86 -10.22 46.23
CA HIS A 283 -23.18 -10.79 45.92
C HIS A 283 -24.19 -10.59 47.06
N ASP A 284 -23.73 -10.35 48.28
CA ASP A 284 -24.51 -10.35 49.52
C ASP A 284 -25.20 -9.02 49.89
N PHE A 285 -24.93 -7.93 49.15
CA PHE A 285 -25.54 -6.61 49.39
C PHE A 285 -26.49 -6.18 48.27
N GLY A 286 -27.61 -5.54 48.65
CA GLY A 286 -28.46 -4.76 47.75
C GLY A 286 -29.19 -5.56 46.66
N SER A 287 -30.34 -6.16 46.98
CA SER A 287 -31.35 -6.72 46.04
C SER A 287 -30.90 -7.78 45.01
N GLY A 288 -29.63 -8.18 44.98
CA GLY A 288 -29.10 -9.27 44.16
C GLY A 288 -27.87 -8.86 43.32
N PRO A 289 -27.02 -9.82 42.94
CA PRO A 289 -25.79 -9.57 42.18
C PRO A 289 -26.03 -9.07 40.75
N PHE A 290 -24.98 -8.60 40.07
CA PHE A 290 -25.05 -8.05 38.71
C PHE A 290 -25.67 -9.06 37.73
N GLY A 291 -25.30 -10.34 37.80
CA GLY A 291 -25.91 -11.39 36.96
C GLY A 291 -27.42 -11.56 37.17
N GLN A 292 -27.92 -11.42 38.40
CA GLN A 292 -29.34 -11.47 38.72
C GLN A 292 -30.09 -10.21 38.22
N LEU A 293 -29.44 -9.04 38.23
CA LEU A 293 -30.04 -7.80 37.73
C LEU A 293 -30.05 -7.73 36.20
N ILE A 294 -29.00 -8.22 35.53
CA ILE A 294 -29.01 -8.46 34.08
C ILE A 294 -30.15 -9.44 33.73
N ASN A 295 -30.31 -10.55 34.46
CA ASN A 295 -31.41 -11.49 34.20
C ASN A 295 -32.80 -10.90 34.44
N ALA A 296 -32.96 -10.03 35.45
CA ALA A 296 -34.23 -9.35 35.70
C ALA A 296 -34.62 -8.36 34.58
N ALA A 297 -33.64 -7.76 33.90
CA ALA A 297 -33.86 -6.85 32.77
C ALA A 297 -33.90 -7.57 31.40
N ASN A 298 -33.14 -8.65 31.24
CA ASN A 298 -33.02 -9.46 30.04
C ASN A 298 -33.03 -10.97 30.40
N PRO A 299 -34.22 -11.60 30.54
CA PRO A 299 -34.34 -12.96 31.05
C PRO A 299 -33.65 -14.08 30.24
N ALA A 300 -33.16 -13.78 29.04
CA ALA A 300 -32.38 -14.71 28.24
C ALA A 300 -30.93 -14.89 28.74
N HIS A 301 -30.42 -13.94 29.54
CA HIS A 301 -29.03 -13.93 30.02
C HIS A 301 -28.98 -14.01 31.55
N PHE A 302 -28.02 -14.75 32.07
CA PHE A 302 -27.61 -14.69 33.47
C PHE A 302 -26.08 -14.83 33.47
N PRO A 303 -25.33 -13.72 33.31
CA PRO A 303 -23.89 -13.80 33.18
C PRO A 303 -23.25 -14.32 34.47
N ALA A 304 -22.13 -15.03 34.32
CA ALA A 304 -21.29 -15.38 35.46
C ALA A 304 -20.55 -14.13 35.96
N GLN A 305 -20.33 -14.06 37.29
CA GLN A 305 -19.74 -12.91 37.96
C GLN A 305 -18.66 -13.37 38.95
N GLU A 306 -17.43 -12.91 38.75
CA GLU A 306 -16.32 -13.04 39.69
C GLU A 306 -16.02 -11.66 40.33
N ALA A 307 -15.89 -11.62 41.65
CA ALA A 307 -15.67 -10.39 42.42
C ALA A 307 -14.16 -10.12 42.56
N GLY A 308 -13.60 -9.35 41.61
CA GLY A 308 -12.15 -9.14 41.44
C GLY A 308 -11.52 -7.96 42.18
N ALA A 309 -12.27 -7.21 42.98
CA ALA A 309 -11.82 -5.94 43.55
C ALA A 309 -11.13 -6.06 44.93
N ILE A 310 -10.33 -5.06 45.28
CA ILE A 310 -9.50 -5.04 46.51
C ILE A 310 -9.49 -3.61 47.09
N GLY A 311 -10.06 -3.44 48.29
CA GLY A 311 -10.13 -2.17 48.97
C GLY A 311 -8.77 -1.50 49.21
N GLY A 312 -8.74 -0.17 49.08
CA GLY A 312 -7.54 0.66 49.27
C GLY A 312 -6.57 0.72 48.07
N THR A 313 -6.71 -0.14 47.07
CA THR A 313 -5.80 -0.19 45.91
C THR A 313 -5.96 1.00 44.93
N ILE A 314 -4.89 1.32 44.21
CA ILE A 314 -4.81 2.35 43.15
C ILE A 314 -4.59 1.74 41.76
N SER A 315 -4.70 2.54 40.70
CA SER A 315 -4.47 2.08 39.31
C SER A 315 -3.10 1.42 39.10
N GLN A 316 -2.10 1.79 39.90
CA GLN A 316 -0.75 1.21 39.85
C GLN A 316 -0.71 -0.23 40.33
N ASP A 317 -1.49 -0.59 41.36
CA ASP A 317 -1.55 -1.96 41.89
C ASP A 317 -2.18 -2.90 40.86
N GLY A 318 -3.32 -2.47 40.27
CA GLY A 318 -3.94 -3.17 39.15
C GLY A 318 -2.96 -3.33 37.99
N ALA A 319 -2.29 -2.25 37.57
CA ALA A 319 -1.35 -2.29 36.45
C ALA A 319 -0.08 -3.13 36.69
N ASN A 320 0.30 -3.36 37.96
CA ASN A 320 1.39 -4.25 38.32
C ASN A 320 0.94 -5.72 38.35
N THR A 321 -0.28 -6.01 38.82
CA THR A 321 -0.74 -7.39 39.12
C THR A 321 -1.67 -8.00 38.06
N ILE A 322 -2.22 -7.21 37.13
CA ILE A 322 -3.20 -7.68 36.12
C ILE A 322 -2.74 -8.92 35.34
N ASN A 323 -1.45 -9.05 35.02
CA ASN A 323 -0.89 -10.20 34.31
C ASN A 323 -0.84 -11.50 35.16
N THR A 324 -0.95 -11.39 36.50
CA THR A 324 -1.09 -12.51 37.43
C THR A 324 -2.55 -12.95 37.55
N TRP A 325 -3.50 -12.02 37.48
CA TRP A 325 -4.94 -12.30 37.65
C TRP A 325 -5.62 -12.78 36.35
N LEU A 326 -5.30 -12.18 35.19
CA LEU A 326 -5.95 -12.55 33.91
C LEU A 326 -5.82 -14.03 33.49
N PRO A 327 -4.75 -14.78 33.83
CA PRO A 327 -4.68 -16.22 33.59
C PRO A 327 -5.55 -17.07 34.53
N LEU A 328 -6.04 -16.50 35.64
CA LEU A 328 -6.90 -17.18 36.61
C LEU A 328 -8.37 -17.09 36.21
N PHE A 329 -8.80 -15.91 35.74
CA PHE A 329 -10.14 -15.68 35.22
C PHE A 329 -10.29 -16.29 33.82
N PRO A 330 -11.12 -17.32 33.60
CA PRO A 330 -11.27 -17.98 32.31
C PRO A 330 -12.18 -17.19 31.34
N GLY A 331 -13.09 -16.37 31.87
CA GLY A 331 -14.11 -15.64 31.13
C GLY A 331 -13.63 -14.46 30.28
N LYS A 332 -14.58 -13.72 29.71
CA LYS A 332 -14.36 -12.84 28.56
C LYS A 332 -14.36 -11.35 28.88
N TYR A 333 -15.21 -10.88 29.80
CA TYR A 333 -15.36 -9.46 30.10
C TYR A 333 -14.60 -9.07 31.37
N VAL A 334 -13.83 -8.00 31.29
CA VAL A 334 -12.96 -7.52 32.37
C VAL A 334 -13.22 -6.05 32.62
N ALA A 335 -13.95 -5.73 33.70
CA ALA A 335 -14.09 -4.36 34.16
C ALA A 335 -12.87 -3.93 34.98
N ILE A 336 -12.39 -2.70 34.74
CA ILE A 336 -11.24 -2.08 35.39
C ILE A 336 -11.73 -0.74 35.97
N ALA A 337 -11.87 -0.67 37.29
CA ALA A 337 -12.53 0.42 37.99
C ALA A 337 -11.67 0.97 39.16
N TYR A 338 -10.59 1.65 38.78
CA TYR A 338 -9.67 2.37 39.67
C TYR A 338 -9.70 3.88 39.43
N GLY A 339 -9.33 4.66 40.44
CA GLY A 339 -9.07 6.10 40.31
C GLY A 339 -9.53 6.94 41.49
N THR A 340 -10.38 6.39 42.37
CA THR A 340 -10.86 7.10 43.56
C THR A 340 -9.72 7.30 44.56
N ASN A 341 -8.96 6.23 44.83
CA ASN A 341 -7.75 6.31 45.65
C ASN A 341 -6.62 7.08 44.95
N ASP A 342 -6.46 6.95 43.62
CA ASP A 342 -5.47 7.74 42.86
C ASP A 342 -5.73 9.26 42.99
N ALA A 343 -6.98 9.70 42.95
CA ALA A 343 -7.33 11.09 43.22
C ALA A 343 -7.18 11.47 44.71
N GLY A 344 -7.44 10.54 45.63
CA GLY A 344 -7.26 10.72 47.08
C GLY A 344 -5.80 10.82 47.54
N TYR A 345 -4.87 10.16 46.85
CA TYR A 345 -3.43 10.19 47.14
C TYR A 345 -2.61 11.16 46.26
N TYR A 346 -3.25 11.87 45.32
CA TYR A 346 -2.61 12.74 44.32
C TYR A 346 -1.68 13.83 44.91
N GLU A 347 -1.95 14.31 46.13
CA GLU A 347 -1.08 15.28 46.83
C GLU A 347 -0.06 14.62 47.78
N ALA A 348 -0.21 13.33 48.06
CA ALA A 348 0.58 12.60 49.05
C ALA A 348 1.71 11.76 48.44
N ASP A 349 1.53 11.22 47.23
CA ASP A 349 2.55 10.49 46.48
C ASP A 349 2.90 11.22 45.16
N PRO A 350 4.13 11.74 44.98
CA PRO A 350 4.54 12.43 43.76
C PRO A 350 4.61 11.55 42.51
N ASN A 351 4.51 10.22 42.64
CA ASN A 351 4.43 9.29 41.52
C ASN A 351 2.99 9.23 40.94
N ILE A 352 1.98 9.56 41.76
CA ILE A 352 0.58 9.58 41.34
C ILE A 352 0.30 10.88 40.59
N SER A 353 -0.07 10.74 39.33
CA SER A 353 -0.37 11.87 38.44
C SER A 353 -1.34 11.42 37.35
N ALA A 354 -2.03 12.36 36.70
CA ALA A 354 -2.93 12.06 35.59
C ALA A 354 -2.23 11.26 34.47
N GLN A 355 -0.97 11.56 34.17
CA GLN A 355 -0.20 10.81 33.17
C GLN A 355 0.19 9.41 33.65
N ALA A 356 0.56 9.25 34.93
CA ALA A 356 0.84 7.92 35.50
C ALA A 356 -0.42 7.03 35.52
N PHE A 357 -1.55 7.61 35.93
CA PHE A 357 -2.87 7.00 35.90
C PHE A 357 -3.27 6.53 34.49
N TYR A 358 -3.13 7.40 33.48
CA TYR A 358 -3.34 7.03 32.07
C TYR A 358 -2.43 5.87 31.65
N ASN A 359 -1.13 5.95 31.95
CA ASN A 359 -0.15 4.92 31.61
C ASN A 359 -0.46 3.57 32.30
N ASN A 360 -1.02 3.59 33.51
CA ASN A 360 -1.45 2.39 34.23
C ASN A 360 -2.69 1.76 33.57
N TYR A 361 -3.69 2.56 33.21
CA TYR A 361 -4.85 2.09 32.45
C TYR A 361 -4.45 1.52 31.07
N VAL A 362 -3.50 2.15 30.37
CA VAL A 362 -2.96 1.63 29.11
C VAL A 362 -2.35 0.23 29.30
N LYS A 363 -1.54 0.00 30.34
CA LYS A 363 -1.00 -1.35 30.64
C LYS A 363 -2.11 -2.37 30.86
N MET A 364 -3.12 -2.04 31.67
CA MET A 364 -4.22 -2.96 31.98
C MET A 364 -5.08 -3.28 30.74
N VAL A 365 -5.46 -2.27 29.97
CA VAL A 365 -6.20 -2.43 28.69
C VAL A 365 -5.41 -3.29 27.70
N GLN A 366 -4.12 -3.03 27.53
CA GLN A 366 -3.27 -3.83 26.64
C GLN A 366 -3.14 -5.29 27.11
N ALA A 367 -3.01 -5.53 28.42
CA ALA A 367 -2.96 -6.90 28.98
C ALA A 367 -4.28 -7.67 28.76
N VAL A 368 -5.44 -7.02 28.98
CA VAL A 368 -6.76 -7.62 28.73
C VAL A 368 -6.94 -7.97 27.26
N LEU A 369 -6.63 -7.04 26.34
CA LEU A 369 -6.73 -7.28 24.89
C LEU A 369 -5.75 -8.36 24.41
N ALA A 370 -4.52 -8.40 24.96
CA ALA A 370 -3.54 -9.43 24.65
C ALA A 370 -3.96 -10.84 25.16
N ALA A 371 -4.73 -10.90 26.24
CA ALA A 371 -5.35 -12.13 26.73
C ALA A 371 -6.60 -12.56 25.92
N GLY A 372 -6.97 -11.83 24.85
CA GLY A 372 -8.16 -12.10 24.05
C GLY A 372 -9.48 -11.73 24.74
N LYS A 373 -9.42 -10.93 25.80
CA LYS A 373 -10.55 -10.50 26.63
C LYS A 373 -10.97 -9.07 26.31
N ILE A 374 -12.13 -8.64 26.82
CA ILE A 374 -12.75 -7.35 26.50
C ILE A 374 -12.65 -6.42 27.72
N PRO A 375 -11.92 -5.30 27.64
CA PRO A 375 -11.82 -4.34 28.73
C PRO A 375 -13.05 -3.41 28.79
N LEU A 376 -13.58 -3.19 29.99
CA LEU A 376 -14.54 -2.13 30.28
C LEU A 376 -13.97 -1.18 31.34
N VAL A 377 -14.22 0.12 31.18
CA VAL A 377 -13.72 1.15 32.11
C VAL A 377 -14.86 2.13 32.41
N PRO A 378 -15.24 2.38 33.67
CA PRO A 378 -16.24 3.39 34.03
C PRO A 378 -15.59 4.78 34.12
N LYS A 379 -16.40 5.82 34.38
CA LYS A 379 -15.87 7.03 35.02
C LYS A 379 -15.69 6.80 36.52
N ILE A 380 -14.72 7.47 37.12
CA ILE A 380 -14.48 7.51 38.57
C ILE A 380 -15.70 8.16 39.24
N PRO A 381 -16.24 7.61 40.34
CA PRO A 381 -17.37 8.21 41.06
C PRO A 381 -17.05 9.59 41.64
N TRP A 382 -18.10 10.40 41.83
CA TRP A 382 -18.01 11.67 42.55
C TRP A 382 -18.07 11.45 44.06
N GLY A 383 -17.26 12.19 44.83
CA GLY A 383 -17.27 12.21 46.30
C GLY A 383 -17.69 13.57 46.86
N CYS A 384 -18.17 13.61 48.12
CA CYS A 384 -18.60 14.85 48.78
C CYS A 384 -17.47 15.59 49.52
N SER A 385 -17.68 16.85 49.91
CA SER A 385 -16.64 17.71 50.50
C SER A 385 -16.49 17.57 52.03
N GLY A 386 -17.12 16.55 52.64
CA GLY A 386 -17.12 16.33 54.10
C GLY A 386 -15.88 15.63 54.66
N SER A 387 -14.98 15.13 53.81
CA SER A 387 -13.68 14.54 54.20
C SER A 387 -12.54 15.12 53.35
N SER A 388 -11.30 14.99 53.81
CA SER A 388 -10.12 15.37 53.03
C SER A 388 -10.02 14.59 51.71
N SER A 389 -10.25 13.27 51.75
CA SER A 389 -10.22 12.41 50.57
C SER A 389 -11.31 12.79 49.57
N GLY A 390 -12.52 13.11 50.04
CA GLY A 390 -13.63 13.56 49.20
C GLY A 390 -13.35 14.90 48.52
N VAL A 391 -12.74 15.87 49.22
CA VAL A 391 -12.26 17.13 48.61
C VAL A 391 -11.18 16.88 47.55
N LEU A 392 -10.27 15.93 47.77
CA LEU A 392 -9.25 15.56 46.78
C LEU A 392 -9.86 14.86 45.56
N VAL A 393 -10.86 13.99 45.73
CA VAL A 393 -11.63 13.40 44.62
C VAL A 393 -12.40 14.46 43.84
N GLN A 394 -13.03 15.45 44.50
CA GLN A 394 -13.64 16.59 43.81
C GLN A 394 -12.64 17.40 42.97
N LYS A 395 -11.40 17.53 43.46
CA LYS A 395 -10.34 18.33 42.83
C LYS A 395 -9.65 17.60 41.66
N TYR A 396 -9.37 16.31 41.79
CA TYR A 396 -8.55 15.54 40.85
C TYR A 396 -9.35 14.55 39.99
N GLY A 397 -10.51 14.09 40.45
CA GLY A 397 -11.41 13.21 39.70
C GLY A 397 -11.77 13.70 38.28
N PRO A 398 -12.05 15.00 38.04
CA PRO A 398 -12.32 15.50 36.69
C PRO A 398 -11.12 15.35 35.74
N LEU A 399 -9.90 15.55 36.26
CA LEU A 399 -8.66 15.42 35.49
C LEU A 399 -8.35 13.96 35.16
N LEU A 400 -8.59 13.03 36.09
CA LEU A 400 -8.47 11.60 35.84
C LEU A 400 -9.56 11.09 34.88
N ASN A 401 -10.79 11.57 35.01
CA ASN A 401 -11.87 11.25 34.08
C ASN A 401 -11.59 11.74 32.65
N GLN A 402 -10.89 12.88 32.48
CA GLN A 402 -10.38 13.32 31.17
C GLN A 402 -9.34 12.35 30.57
N GLN A 403 -8.52 11.70 31.40
CA GLN A 403 -7.61 10.64 30.93
C GLN A 403 -8.37 9.39 30.47
N ILE A 404 -9.52 9.11 31.07
CA ILE A 404 -10.42 8.03 30.62
C ILE A 404 -11.06 8.38 29.26
N ASP A 405 -11.38 9.66 28.98
CA ASP A 405 -11.78 10.07 27.62
C ASP A 405 -10.66 9.91 26.59
N ALA A 406 -9.42 10.26 26.96
CA ALA A 406 -8.25 10.00 26.13
C ALA A 406 -8.02 8.49 25.90
N LEU A 407 -8.31 7.65 26.90
CA LEU A 407 -8.20 6.19 26.81
C LEU A 407 -9.22 5.61 25.82
N TYR A 408 -10.49 6.03 25.88
CA TYR A 408 -11.51 5.64 24.90
C TYR A 408 -11.12 6.05 23.47
N ALA A 409 -10.58 7.26 23.30
CA ALA A 409 -10.13 7.75 22.01
C ALA A 409 -8.91 7.00 21.45
N ALA A 410 -8.02 6.52 22.32
CA ALA A 410 -6.82 5.76 21.94
C ALA A 410 -7.07 4.25 21.77
N TYR A 411 -8.08 3.69 22.45
CA TYR A 411 -8.41 2.25 22.43
C TYR A 411 -9.92 2.05 22.18
N PRO A 412 -10.40 2.12 20.91
CA PRO A 412 -11.80 1.89 20.55
C PRO A 412 -12.35 0.50 20.90
N GLN A 413 -11.50 -0.44 21.31
CA GLN A 413 -11.87 -1.76 21.82
C GLN A 413 -12.26 -1.75 23.31
N VAL A 414 -12.02 -0.65 24.05
CA VAL A 414 -12.50 -0.45 25.41
C VAL A 414 -13.98 -0.07 25.35
N ILE A 415 -14.83 -0.84 26.04
CA ILE A 415 -16.24 -0.49 26.17
C ILE A 415 -16.40 0.54 27.31
N PRO A 416 -16.99 1.73 27.06
CA PRO A 416 -17.29 2.67 28.13
C PRO A 416 -18.31 2.10 29.12
N GLY A 417 -17.89 1.98 30.37
CA GLY A 417 -18.74 1.68 31.51
C GLY A 417 -19.58 2.90 31.92
N PRO A 418 -20.27 2.83 33.07
CA PRO A 418 -21.14 3.91 33.53
C PRO A 418 -20.37 5.21 33.86
N ASP A 419 -21.02 6.36 33.62
CA ASP A 419 -20.57 7.66 34.13
C ASP A 419 -20.98 7.82 35.61
N LEU A 420 -20.20 7.20 36.50
CA LEU A 420 -20.42 7.29 37.94
C LEU A 420 -20.15 8.70 38.48
N TRP A 421 -19.39 9.54 37.77
CA TRP A 421 -19.13 10.92 38.19
C TRP A 421 -20.41 11.73 38.11
N SER A 422 -21.01 11.81 36.92
CA SER A 422 -22.24 12.57 36.71
C SER A 422 -23.41 11.99 37.52
N TYR A 423 -23.44 10.66 37.70
CA TYR A 423 -24.47 10.01 38.51
C TYR A 423 -24.41 10.40 39.99
N PHE A 424 -23.27 10.22 40.66
CA PHE A 424 -23.17 10.55 42.09
C PHE A 424 -23.11 12.05 42.37
N GLN A 425 -22.70 12.88 41.39
CA GLN A 425 -22.86 14.33 41.48
C GLN A 425 -24.33 14.77 41.45
N ALA A 426 -25.19 14.08 40.70
CA ALA A 426 -26.64 14.30 40.69
C ALA A 426 -27.35 13.66 41.90
N HIS A 427 -26.75 12.63 42.51
CA HIS A 427 -27.26 11.86 43.65
C HIS A 427 -26.32 11.86 44.86
N PRO A 428 -25.98 13.04 45.44
CA PRO A 428 -25.06 13.13 46.57
C PRO A 428 -25.60 12.45 47.84
N GLU A 429 -26.92 12.23 47.94
CA GLU A 429 -27.57 11.44 49.00
C GLU A 429 -27.16 9.95 49.00
N LEU A 430 -26.58 9.46 47.90
CA LEU A 430 -26.10 8.09 47.75
C LEU A 430 -24.60 7.94 48.07
N ILE A 431 -23.91 8.99 48.51
CA ILE A 431 -22.54 8.95 49.04
C ILE A 431 -22.56 9.08 50.57
N ALA A 432 -21.86 8.18 51.27
CA ALA A 432 -21.81 8.16 52.72
C ALA A 432 -20.96 9.32 53.26
N THR A 433 -21.55 10.21 54.06
CA THR A 433 -20.80 11.30 54.72
C THR A 433 -19.89 10.79 55.84
N THR A 434 -20.23 9.66 56.46
CA THR A 434 -19.45 8.99 57.52
C THR A 434 -19.35 7.49 57.29
N ALA A 435 -18.17 6.92 57.51
CA ALA A 435 -17.90 5.50 57.43
C ALA A 435 -18.50 4.73 58.63
N PRO A 436 -18.62 3.39 58.57
CA PRO A 436 -19.15 2.57 59.68
C PRO A 436 -18.38 2.69 61.01
N ASN A 437 -17.16 3.23 61.00
CA ASN A 437 -16.35 3.51 62.19
C ASN A 437 -16.55 4.93 62.76
N GLY A 438 -17.48 5.72 62.20
CA GLY A 438 -17.80 7.08 62.63
C GLY A 438 -16.84 8.17 62.11
N GLN A 439 -15.84 7.83 61.29
CA GLN A 439 -14.98 8.83 60.64
C GLN A 439 -15.67 9.47 59.43
N PRO A 440 -15.33 10.72 59.04
CA PRO A 440 -15.78 11.31 57.79
C PRO A 440 -15.28 10.50 56.59
N ASP A 441 -16.18 10.16 55.67
CA ASP A 441 -15.90 9.28 54.53
C ASP A 441 -15.97 10.07 53.21
N CYS A 442 -17.18 10.43 52.79
CA CYS A 442 -17.48 11.17 51.57
C CYS A 442 -16.93 10.57 50.26
N ILE A 443 -16.54 9.30 50.27
CA ILE A 443 -16.00 8.56 49.13
C ILE A 443 -16.89 7.37 48.79
N HIS A 444 -17.22 6.54 49.77
CA HIS A 444 -17.97 5.31 49.53
C HIS A 444 -19.47 5.58 49.32
N PRO A 445 -20.14 4.83 48.43
CA PRO A 445 -21.59 4.83 48.37
C PRO A 445 -22.26 4.39 49.68
N THR A 446 -23.49 4.84 49.91
CA THR A 446 -24.28 4.42 51.08
C THR A 446 -24.61 2.93 51.03
N THR A 447 -24.64 2.28 52.20
CA THR A 447 -25.00 0.87 52.32
C THR A 447 -26.46 0.75 52.82
N PRO A 448 -27.35 0.02 52.14
CA PRO A 448 -27.14 -0.72 50.88
C PRO A 448 -27.37 0.12 49.60
N ASP A 449 -28.07 1.26 49.72
CA ASP A 449 -28.75 1.88 48.57
C ASP A 449 -27.81 2.47 47.51
N GLY A 450 -26.75 3.17 47.91
CA GLY A 450 -25.77 3.74 46.99
C GLY A 450 -24.95 2.67 46.25
N TYR A 451 -24.57 1.58 46.93
CA TYR A 451 -23.90 0.45 46.28
C TYR A 451 -24.83 -0.29 45.30
N PHE A 452 -26.10 -0.47 45.66
CA PHE A 452 -27.09 -1.01 44.73
C PHE A 452 -27.30 -0.10 43.51
N ALA A 453 -27.38 1.22 43.72
CA ALA A 453 -27.49 2.19 42.64
C ALA A 453 -26.26 2.19 41.71
N LEU A 454 -25.04 2.04 42.25
CA LEU A 454 -23.81 1.88 41.46
C LEU A 454 -23.88 0.64 40.56
N ARG A 455 -24.29 -0.50 41.12
CA ARG A 455 -24.49 -1.75 40.36
C ARG A 455 -25.56 -1.59 39.28
N GLN A 456 -26.63 -0.86 39.54
CA GLN A 456 -27.67 -0.54 38.55
C GLN A 456 -27.17 0.36 37.40
N GLN A 457 -26.19 1.24 37.63
CA GLN A 457 -25.53 1.98 36.55
C GLN A 457 -24.69 1.05 35.65
N TRP A 458 -23.96 0.08 36.23
CA TRP A 458 -23.28 -0.96 35.45
C TRP A 458 -24.25 -1.81 34.64
N VAL A 459 -25.34 -2.28 35.25
CA VAL A 459 -26.42 -3.03 34.57
C VAL A 459 -26.95 -2.24 33.37
N SER A 460 -27.29 -0.97 33.55
CA SER A 460 -27.78 -0.07 32.49
C SER A 460 -26.75 0.10 31.36
N SER A 461 -25.50 0.42 31.71
CA SER A 461 -24.39 0.60 30.76
C SER A 461 -24.12 -0.67 29.92
N VAL A 462 -24.07 -1.84 30.55
CA VAL A 462 -23.79 -3.11 29.87
C VAL A 462 -24.98 -3.57 29.02
N LEU A 463 -26.23 -3.38 29.49
CA LEU A 463 -27.42 -3.64 28.66
C LEU A 463 -27.41 -2.83 27.36
N ALA A 464 -27.00 -1.56 27.42
CA ALA A 464 -26.90 -0.70 26.24
C ALA A 464 -25.69 -1.00 25.34
N SER A 465 -24.57 -1.46 25.90
CA SER A 465 -23.28 -1.57 25.17
C SER A 465 -22.87 -2.99 24.77
N VAL A 466 -23.44 -4.03 25.38
CA VAL A 466 -23.09 -5.44 25.11
C VAL A 466 -24.30 -6.28 24.70
N TYR A 467 -25.43 -6.15 25.41
CA TYR A 467 -26.63 -6.97 25.14
C TYR A 467 -27.58 -6.39 24.09
N THR A 468 -27.49 -5.09 23.78
CA THR A 468 -28.32 -4.45 22.75
C THR A 468 -27.50 -4.24 21.46
N PRO A 469 -27.83 -4.94 20.36
CA PRO A 469 -27.16 -4.71 19.09
C PRO A 469 -27.61 -3.38 18.47
N PRO A 470 -26.70 -2.57 17.89
CA PRO A 470 -27.06 -1.33 17.22
C PRO A 470 -27.79 -1.61 15.90
N PRO A 471 -28.49 -0.62 15.31
CA PRO A 471 -29.16 -0.76 14.02
C PRO A 471 -28.24 -1.35 12.95
N ALA A 472 -28.79 -2.16 12.03
CA ALA A 472 -28.01 -2.85 11.01
C ALA A 472 -27.09 -1.88 10.26
N LEU A 473 -25.77 -2.16 10.27
CA LEU A 473 -24.74 -1.27 9.76
C LEU A 473 -25.05 -0.78 8.33
N GLN A 474 -25.18 0.54 8.15
CA GLN A 474 -25.36 1.17 6.84
C GLN A 474 -24.08 1.89 6.42
N ILE A 475 -23.75 1.82 5.12
CA ILE A 475 -22.72 2.64 4.47
C ILE A 475 -23.40 3.74 3.66
N SER A 476 -22.84 4.95 3.70
CA SER A 476 -23.40 6.17 3.10
C SER A 476 -22.28 7.11 2.65
N ASN A 477 -22.62 8.11 1.83
CA ASN A 477 -21.69 9.18 1.38
C ASN A 477 -20.36 8.67 0.78
N VAL A 478 -20.38 7.53 0.07
CA VAL A 478 -19.20 7.00 -0.64
C VAL A 478 -18.78 7.97 -1.72
N GLN A 479 -17.54 8.46 -1.65
CA GLN A 479 -16.98 9.49 -2.51
C GLN A 479 -15.50 9.23 -2.80
N THR A 480 -15.06 9.67 -3.97
CA THR A 480 -13.64 9.74 -4.34
C THR A 480 -13.20 11.20 -4.38
N SER A 481 -12.02 11.48 -3.82
CA SER A 481 -11.37 12.79 -3.82
C SER A 481 -9.87 12.66 -4.09
N SER A 482 -9.17 13.78 -4.29
CA SER A 482 -7.70 13.85 -4.44
C SER A 482 -7.13 12.85 -5.45
N VAL A 483 -7.81 12.70 -6.59
CA VAL A 483 -7.40 11.78 -7.67
C VAL A 483 -6.20 12.36 -8.40
N GLY A 484 -5.06 11.70 -8.28
CA GLY A 484 -3.84 11.98 -9.03
C GLY A 484 -3.60 10.93 -10.12
N SER A 485 -2.36 10.90 -10.62
CA SER A 485 -1.94 9.95 -11.65
C SER A 485 -1.60 8.56 -11.09
N SER A 486 -1.32 8.44 -9.80
CA SER A 486 -0.98 7.17 -9.14
C SER A 486 -1.66 6.96 -7.78
N SER A 487 -2.64 7.79 -7.44
CA SER A 487 -3.33 7.77 -6.15
C SER A 487 -4.76 8.32 -6.21
N ALA A 488 -5.58 7.97 -5.22
CA ALA A 488 -6.89 8.55 -4.97
C ALA A 488 -7.25 8.39 -3.48
N VAL A 489 -8.14 9.23 -2.94
CA VAL A 489 -8.64 9.10 -1.57
C VAL A 489 -10.11 8.73 -1.61
N ILE A 490 -10.46 7.63 -0.93
CA ILE A 490 -11.84 7.12 -0.83
C ILE A 490 -12.38 7.42 0.56
N THR A 491 -13.51 8.12 0.62
CA THR A 491 -14.16 8.55 1.87
C THR A 491 -15.61 8.09 1.92
N TRP A 492 -16.10 7.72 3.10
CA TRP A 492 -17.50 7.36 3.32
C TRP A 492 -17.89 7.52 4.80
N THR A 493 -19.17 7.37 5.10
CA THR A 493 -19.70 7.38 6.49
C THR A 493 -20.52 6.12 6.78
N THR A 494 -20.52 5.68 8.04
CA THR A 494 -21.32 4.55 8.53
C THR A 494 -22.26 4.96 9.66
N SER A 495 -23.31 4.16 9.87
CA SER A 495 -24.29 4.39 10.96
C SER A 495 -23.75 4.06 12.36
N ASN A 496 -22.79 3.13 12.43
CA ASN A 496 -22.20 2.60 13.67
C ASN A 496 -20.67 2.67 13.53
N ASN A 497 -19.91 2.74 14.62
CA ASN A 497 -18.44 2.66 14.55
C ASN A 497 -18.00 1.33 13.90
N ALA A 498 -17.36 1.40 12.74
CA ALA A 498 -16.98 0.23 11.95
C ALA A 498 -15.54 0.31 11.44
N SER A 499 -14.93 -0.85 11.21
CA SER A 499 -13.65 -0.97 10.51
C SER A 499 -13.74 -0.43 9.08
N SER A 500 -12.60 -0.09 8.49
CA SER A 500 -12.53 0.52 7.16
C SER A 500 -11.85 -0.41 6.16
N LYS A 501 -12.48 -0.69 5.02
CA LYS A 501 -11.86 -1.44 3.92
C LYS A 501 -12.31 -0.93 2.55
N VAL A 502 -11.39 -0.85 1.61
CA VAL A 502 -11.66 -0.60 0.19
C VAL A 502 -11.09 -1.76 -0.62
N ASP A 503 -11.93 -2.44 -1.39
CA ASP A 503 -11.49 -3.32 -2.49
C ASP A 503 -11.50 -2.50 -3.77
N TYR A 504 -10.44 -2.58 -4.59
CA TYR A 504 -10.30 -1.79 -5.82
C TYR A 504 -9.52 -2.54 -6.91
N GLY A 505 -9.72 -2.15 -8.17
CA GLY A 505 -8.99 -2.69 -9.32
C GLY A 505 -9.50 -2.18 -10.66
N THR A 506 -8.91 -2.61 -11.77
CA THR A 506 -9.32 -2.19 -13.13
C THR A 506 -10.61 -2.85 -13.63
N THR A 507 -11.22 -3.72 -12.83
CA THR A 507 -12.51 -4.39 -13.06
C THR A 507 -13.22 -4.62 -11.73
N THR A 508 -14.52 -4.97 -11.78
CA THR A 508 -15.32 -5.35 -10.60
C THR A 508 -14.87 -6.65 -9.89
N ALA A 509 -13.83 -7.34 -10.38
CA ALA A 509 -13.14 -8.38 -9.63
C ALA A 509 -12.15 -7.81 -8.59
N TYR A 510 -11.87 -6.50 -8.66
CA TYR A 510 -10.94 -5.75 -7.82
C TYR A 510 -9.51 -6.32 -7.81
N GLY A 511 -9.22 -7.31 -6.95
CA GLY A 511 -7.91 -7.96 -6.84
C GLY A 511 -6.88 -7.20 -5.99
N SER A 512 -7.14 -5.94 -5.63
CA SER A 512 -6.36 -5.18 -4.65
C SER A 512 -7.26 -4.67 -3.52
N ASN A 513 -6.71 -4.47 -2.32
CA ASN A 513 -7.46 -3.87 -1.21
C ASN A 513 -6.55 -3.08 -0.25
N VAL A 514 -7.15 -2.15 0.49
CA VAL A 514 -6.55 -1.43 1.63
C VAL A 514 -7.54 -1.50 2.79
N ALA A 515 -7.06 -1.73 4.02
CA ALA A 515 -7.90 -1.81 5.20
C ALA A 515 -7.27 -1.14 6.43
N ASN A 516 -8.11 -0.72 7.37
CA ASN A 516 -7.76 -0.22 8.70
C ASN A 516 -8.76 -0.79 9.72
N ALA A 517 -8.25 -1.41 10.78
CA ALA A 517 -9.05 -2.06 11.82
C ALA A 517 -9.69 -1.08 12.83
N ALA A 518 -9.25 0.19 12.87
CA ALA A 518 -9.83 1.21 13.74
C ALA A 518 -11.32 1.44 13.42
N THR A 519 -12.17 1.39 14.45
CA THR A 519 -13.63 1.50 14.32
C THR A 519 -14.09 2.95 14.40
N VAL A 520 -14.62 3.48 13.31
CA VAL A 520 -15.06 4.89 13.17
C VAL A 520 -16.35 5.00 12.37
N THR A 521 -17.08 6.12 12.50
CA THR A 521 -18.24 6.45 11.66
C THR A 521 -17.91 7.28 10.42
N SER A 522 -16.70 7.84 10.34
CA SER A 522 -16.23 8.66 9.22
C SER A 522 -14.89 8.14 8.73
N HIS A 523 -14.86 7.64 7.51
CA HIS A 523 -13.77 6.84 6.97
C HIS A 523 -13.02 7.61 5.88
N SER A 524 -11.70 7.37 5.80
CA SER A 524 -10.84 7.84 4.72
C SER A 524 -9.69 6.86 4.54
N LEU A 525 -9.56 6.30 3.33
CA LEU A 525 -8.43 5.44 2.94
C LEU A 525 -7.82 5.93 1.62
N THR A 526 -6.50 6.02 1.58
CA THR A 526 -5.74 6.45 0.40
C THR A 526 -5.28 5.22 -0.40
N LEU A 527 -5.67 5.18 -1.68
CA LEU A 527 -5.16 4.23 -2.66
C LEU A 527 -3.88 4.79 -3.29
N THR A 528 -2.88 3.95 -3.51
CA THR A 528 -1.56 4.33 -4.06
C THR A 528 -1.04 3.27 -5.02
N GLY A 529 -0.02 3.61 -5.82
CA GLY A 529 0.55 2.69 -6.81
C GLY A 529 -0.35 2.43 -8.02
N LEU A 530 -1.33 3.31 -8.25
CA LEU A 530 -2.27 3.18 -9.37
C LEU A 530 -1.59 3.49 -10.71
N THR A 531 -2.10 2.92 -11.79
CA THR A 531 -1.68 3.24 -13.16
C THR A 531 -2.31 4.58 -13.61
N PRO A 532 -1.56 5.50 -14.26
CA PRO A 532 -2.12 6.74 -14.81
C PRO A 532 -3.17 6.53 -15.90
N ASN A 533 -4.06 7.50 -16.09
CA ASN A 533 -5.14 7.50 -17.09
C ASN A 533 -5.93 6.17 -17.16
N THR A 534 -6.19 5.56 -16.01
CA THR A 534 -6.79 4.23 -15.87
C THR A 534 -8.03 4.31 -15.00
N THR A 535 -9.13 3.72 -15.47
CA THR A 535 -10.36 3.61 -14.68
C THR A 535 -10.24 2.46 -13.69
N TYR A 536 -10.51 2.76 -12.42
CA TYR A 536 -10.60 1.81 -11.32
C TYR A 536 -12.06 1.70 -10.86
N HIS A 537 -12.49 0.46 -10.71
CA HIS A 537 -13.66 0.04 -9.93
C HIS A 537 -13.25 -0.09 -8.45
N TYR A 538 -14.15 0.22 -7.54
CA TYR A 538 -13.98 0.00 -6.11
C TYR A 538 -15.31 -0.18 -5.39
N GLN A 539 -15.25 -0.91 -4.27
CA GLN A 539 -16.31 -0.94 -3.26
C GLN A 539 -15.69 -0.65 -1.90
N VAL A 540 -16.48 -0.08 -0.99
CA VAL A 540 -16.08 0.10 0.41
C VAL A 540 -16.86 -0.83 1.31
N SER A 541 -16.20 -1.40 2.31
CA SER A 541 -16.78 -2.33 3.26
C SER A 541 -16.31 -2.03 4.69
N GLY A 542 -17.07 -2.49 5.67
CA GLY A 542 -16.77 -2.30 7.07
C GLY A 542 -17.56 -3.27 7.94
N VAL A 543 -17.01 -3.53 9.13
CA VAL A 543 -17.60 -4.41 10.15
C VAL A 543 -17.65 -3.64 11.47
N ASP A 544 -18.81 -3.57 12.12
CA ASP A 544 -18.98 -2.91 13.42
C ASP A 544 -18.53 -3.78 14.60
N THR A 545 -18.55 -3.19 15.81
CA THR A 545 -18.16 -3.85 17.07
C THR A 545 -19.08 -5.00 17.50
N PHE A 546 -20.13 -5.31 16.72
CA PHE A 546 -21.05 -6.44 16.92
C PHE A 546 -20.97 -7.44 15.76
N GLY A 547 -19.95 -7.33 14.89
CA GLY A 547 -19.77 -8.19 13.72
C GLY A 547 -20.72 -7.90 12.56
N GLN A 548 -21.56 -6.86 12.63
CA GLN A 548 -22.45 -6.51 11.53
C GLN A 548 -21.61 -5.96 10.37
N SER A 549 -21.73 -6.60 9.21
CA SER A 549 -20.93 -6.29 8.02
C SER A 549 -21.76 -5.54 6.99
N ALA A 550 -21.19 -4.49 6.40
CA ALA A 550 -21.78 -3.72 5.32
C ALA A 550 -20.80 -3.61 4.13
N THR A 551 -21.35 -3.42 2.92
CA THR A 551 -20.56 -3.19 1.69
C THR A 551 -21.36 -2.28 0.76
N SER A 552 -20.69 -1.33 0.11
CA SER A 552 -21.32 -0.44 -0.87
C SER A 552 -21.59 -1.17 -2.20
N PRO A 553 -22.44 -0.60 -3.07
CA PRO A 553 -22.35 -0.88 -4.51
C PRO A 553 -20.95 -0.57 -5.06
N ASP A 554 -20.64 -1.13 -6.23
CA ASP A 554 -19.48 -0.73 -7.04
C ASP A 554 -19.54 0.77 -7.38
N SER A 555 -18.38 1.40 -7.47
CA SER A 555 -18.17 2.80 -7.78
C SER A 555 -16.87 2.95 -8.57
N THR A 556 -16.76 3.99 -9.39
CA THR A 556 -15.60 4.16 -10.29
C THR A 556 -14.95 5.53 -10.18
N PHE A 557 -13.65 5.57 -10.45
CA PHE A 557 -12.89 6.78 -10.72
C PHE A 557 -11.83 6.51 -11.78
N THR A 558 -11.32 7.55 -12.43
CA THR A 558 -10.24 7.45 -13.42
C THR A 558 -9.06 8.28 -12.93
N THR A 559 -7.89 7.68 -12.77
CA THR A 559 -6.65 8.40 -12.44
C THR A 559 -6.32 9.42 -13.52
N THR A 560 -5.69 10.53 -13.16
CA THR A 560 -5.28 11.53 -14.15
C THR A 560 -4.15 10.98 -15.04
N PRO A 561 -3.92 11.54 -16.24
CA PRO A 561 -2.63 11.40 -16.92
C PRO A 561 -1.46 11.85 -16.03
N ILE A 562 -0.24 11.41 -16.36
CA ILE A 562 0.98 12.01 -15.80
C ILE A 562 1.04 13.46 -16.30
N PRO A 563 1.17 14.49 -15.45
CA PRO A 563 1.30 15.87 -15.90
C PRO A 563 2.48 16.04 -16.85
N LEU A 564 2.26 16.61 -18.04
CA LEU A 564 3.33 16.87 -19.00
C LEU A 564 4.30 17.92 -18.42
N GLN A 565 5.61 17.68 -18.55
CA GLN A 565 6.70 18.55 -18.11
C GLN A 565 7.70 18.74 -19.25
N VAL A 566 8.31 19.93 -19.32
CA VAL A 566 9.39 20.28 -20.26
C VAL A 566 10.68 20.50 -19.45
N SER A 567 11.78 19.90 -19.89
CA SER A 567 13.10 19.97 -19.24
C SER A 567 14.23 20.04 -20.27
N ALA A 568 15.48 20.19 -19.80
CA ALA A 568 16.71 20.16 -20.62
C ALA A 568 16.72 21.11 -21.83
N VAL A 569 16.02 22.25 -21.75
CA VAL A 569 15.87 23.22 -22.83
C VAL A 569 17.20 23.94 -23.10
N HIS A 570 17.71 23.85 -24.34
CA HIS A 570 18.98 24.45 -24.74
C HIS A 570 18.97 24.88 -26.21
N ALA A 571 19.83 25.84 -26.53
CA ALA A 571 20.15 26.25 -27.90
C ALA A 571 21.62 25.90 -28.20
N SER A 572 21.90 25.28 -29.34
CA SER A 572 23.26 24.98 -29.77
C SER A 572 23.97 26.23 -30.29
N SER A 573 25.23 26.42 -29.87
CA SER A 573 26.13 27.49 -30.30
C SER A 573 27.00 27.14 -31.51
N ASP A 574 26.78 25.98 -32.17
CA ASP A 574 27.28 25.70 -33.54
C ASP A 574 26.12 25.76 -34.57
N PRO A 575 25.77 26.97 -35.05
CA PRO A 575 24.64 27.19 -35.95
C PRO A 575 25.00 27.06 -37.44
N GLY A 576 25.22 25.82 -37.91
CA GLY A 576 25.16 25.50 -39.35
C GLY A 576 26.48 25.30 -40.08
N THR A 577 27.59 25.08 -39.38
CA THR A 577 28.89 24.80 -40.04
C THR A 577 28.93 23.45 -40.79
N SER A 578 28.00 22.52 -40.54
CA SER A 578 27.98 21.18 -41.15
C SER A 578 27.10 21.07 -42.40
N VAL A 579 27.73 21.02 -43.58
CA VAL A 579 27.07 20.55 -44.80
C VAL A 579 26.79 19.05 -44.68
N ALA A 580 25.53 18.65 -44.81
CA ALA A 580 25.10 17.26 -44.70
C ALA A 580 24.64 16.70 -46.06
N TYR A 581 25.03 15.46 -46.36
CA TYR A 581 24.46 14.69 -47.47
C TYR A 581 23.01 14.33 -47.15
N ARG A 582 22.09 14.54 -48.11
CA ARG A 582 20.68 14.15 -47.96
C ARG A 582 20.32 12.93 -48.82
N ALA A 583 20.46 13.05 -50.14
CA ALA A 583 19.95 12.07 -51.09
C ALA A 583 20.73 12.09 -52.42
N HIS A 584 20.52 11.07 -53.24
CA HIS A 584 21.15 10.91 -54.55
C HIS A 584 20.14 10.30 -55.52
N SER A 585 20.26 10.65 -56.79
CA SER A 585 19.60 10.02 -57.92
C SER A 585 20.55 10.00 -59.12
N GLY A 586 20.17 9.26 -60.15
CA GLY A 586 20.81 9.38 -61.46
C GLY A 586 20.25 8.37 -62.44
N ASN A 587 20.77 8.40 -63.66
CA ASN A 587 20.26 7.60 -64.78
C ASN A 587 21.33 7.50 -65.88
N SER A 588 21.08 6.63 -66.86
CA SER A 588 21.93 6.45 -68.04
C SER A 588 21.10 6.03 -69.25
N ALA A 589 21.57 6.35 -70.46
CA ALA A 589 20.95 5.88 -71.70
C ALA A 589 22.04 5.46 -72.69
N SER A 590 21.87 4.33 -73.38
CA SER A 590 22.85 3.84 -74.37
C SER A 590 22.96 4.71 -75.62
N SER A 591 21.85 5.37 -75.98
CA SER A 591 21.64 6.14 -77.21
C SER A 591 20.49 7.12 -76.97
N GLY A 592 20.58 8.32 -77.52
CA GLY A 592 19.58 9.38 -77.45
C GLY A 592 20.18 10.78 -77.55
N SER A 593 19.34 11.78 -77.82
CA SER A 593 19.72 13.21 -77.78
C SER A 593 19.42 13.89 -76.44
N SER A 594 19.08 13.13 -75.40
CA SER A 594 18.78 13.64 -74.06
C SER A 594 18.93 12.59 -72.95
N LEU A 595 19.07 13.07 -71.71
CA LEU A 595 19.06 12.28 -70.48
C LEU A 595 18.12 12.90 -69.45
N THR A 596 17.21 12.09 -68.90
CA THR A 596 16.31 12.49 -67.81
C THR A 596 16.85 11.99 -66.47
N LEU A 597 17.07 12.89 -65.51
CA LEU A 597 17.41 12.57 -64.12
C LEU A 597 16.24 12.96 -63.20
N SER A 598 15.73 12.03 -62.40
CA SER A 598 14.74 12.33 -61.35
C SER A 598 15.35 13.19 -60.25
N VAL A 599 14.57 14.07 -59.61
CA VAL A 599 15.05 14.78 -58.40
C VAL A 599 15.17 13.79 -57.23
N PRO A 600 16.24 13.84 -56.41
CA PRO A 600 16.43 12.90 -55.31
C PRO A 600 15.28 12.90 -54.29
N GLY A 601 14.94 11.72 -53.77
CA GLY A 601 13.87 11.57 -52.78
C GLY A 601 14.20 12.31 -51.48
N GLY A 602 13.27 13.16 -51.02
CA GLY A 602 13.40 13.90 -49.76
C GLY A 602 14.08 15.27 -49.85
N VAL A 603 14.43 15.75 -51.04
CA VAL A 603 14.90 17.14 -51.26
C VAL A 603 13.96 18.16 -50.62
N GLN A 604 14.54 19.15 -49.94
CA GLN A 604 13.85 20.28 -49.32
C GLN A 604 14.25 21.60 -50.01
N ASN A 605 13.40 22.61 -49.92
CA ASN A 605 13.76 23.95 -50.40
C ASN A 605 15.00 24.48 -49.67
N ALA A 606 15.85 25.20 -50.41
CA ALA A 606 17.19 25.65 -50.01
C ALA A 606 18.28 24.56 -49.86
N ASP A 607 18.01 23.29 -50.18
CA ASP A 607 19.09 22.32 -50.45
C ASP A 607 19.91 22.75 -51.67
N LEU A 608 21.20 22.41 -51.68
CA LEU A 608 22.01 22.41 -52.91
C LEU A 608 21.77 21.09 -53.65
N LEU A 609 21.46 21.18 -54.94
CA LEU A 609 21.57 20.10 -55.90
C LEU A 609 22.85 20.29 -56.72
N VAL A 610 23.63 19.21 -56.88
CA VAL A 610 24.79 19.15 -57.79
C VAL A 610 24.55 18.04 -58.80
N ALA A 611 24.58 18.38 -60.08
CA ALA A 611 24.39 17.44 -61.18
C ALA A 611 25.68 17.25 -61.97
N THR A 612 26.06 15.99 -62.21
CA THR A 612 27.21 15.60 -63.03
C THR A 612 26.68 14.82 -64.23
N VAL A 613 27.01 15.22 -65.46
CA VAL A 613 26.47 14.58 -66.69
C VAL A 613 27.55 14.44 -67.77
N THR A 614 27.49 13.35 -68.53
CA THR A 614 28.34 13.04 -69.69
C THR A 614 27.49 12.55 -70.87
N ALA A 615 27.85 12.95 -72.10
CA ALA A 615 27.13 12.64 -73.34
C ALA A 615 28.11 12.40 -74.52
N TRP A 616 28.40 11.15 -74.85
CA TRP A 616 29.45 10.81 -75.82
C TRP A 616 28.94 10.05 -77.05
N PRO A 617 29.32 10.41 -78.30
CA PRO A 617 30.05 11.62 -78.70
C PRO A 617 29.09 12.78 -79.04
N GLY A 618 29.35 13.97 -78.51
CA GLY A 618 28.55 15.16 -78.82
C GLY A 618 28.94 16.40 -78.02
N SER A 619 28.01 17.35 -77.95
CA SER A 619 28.03 18.45 -76.97
C SER A 619 26.74 18.45 -76.17
N LEU A 620 26.82 18.66 -74.86
CA LEU A 620 25.66 18.70 -73.96
C LEU A 620 25.21 20.11 -73.57
N SER A 621 23.97 20.22 -73.09
CA SER A 621 23.35 21.43 -72.57
C SER A 621 22.48 21.10 -71.34
N ALA A 622 22.52 21.97 -70.34
CA ALA A 622 21.75 21.81 -69.10
C ALA A 622 20.34 22.40 -69.20
N PRO A 623 19.35 21.84 -68.47
CA PRO A 623 18.01 22.43 -68.38
C PRO A 623 18.04 23.81 -67.71
N ALA A 624 17.04 24.63 -68.03
CA ALA A 624 16.98 26.03 -67.59
C ALA A 624 17.03 26.19 -66.06
N GLY A 625 17.80 27.18 -65.60
CA GLY A 625 17.94 27.51 -64.17
C GLY A 625 18.87 26.57 -63.39
N TRP A 626 19.78 25.87 -64.07
CA TRP A 626 20.99 25.29 -63.51
C TRP A 626 22.19 26.19 -63.84
N THR A 627 23.11 26.36 -62.89
CA THR A 627 24.35 27.15 -63.08
C THR A 627 25.52 26.20 -63.32
N GLN A 628 26.37 26.50 -64.31
CA GLN A 628 27.57 25.73 -64.60
C GLN A 628 28.62 25.95 -63.52
N ALA A 629 29.11 24.88 -62.88
CA ALA A 629 30.26 24.92 -61.98
C ALA A 629 31.56 24.68 -62.76
N LEU A 630 31.60 23.59 -63.55
CA LEU A 630 32.73 23.18 -64.37
C LEU A 630 32.20 22.57 -65.68
N LEU A 631 32.94 22.74 -66.78
CA LEU A 631 32.68 22.10 -68.08
C LEU A 631 34.03 21.64 -68.64
N PRO A 632 34.51 20.45 -68.24
CA PRO A 632 35.87 20.02 -68.57
C PRO A 632 36.09 19.73 -70.06
N GLU A 633 35.04 19.25 -70.73
CA GLU A 633 35.02 18.90 -72.15
C GLU A 633 33.63 19.24 -72.72
N PRO A 634 33.44 19.46 -74.03
CA PRO A 634 32.12 19.77 -74.60
C PRO A 634 31.03 18.71 -74.30
N ASN A 635 31.46 17.48 -74.03
CA ASN A 635 30.63 16.30 -73.74
C ASN A 635 30.48 16.01 -72.23
N GLN A 636 31.07 16.80 -71.33
CA GLN A 636 31.11 16.56 -69.88
C GLN A 636 30.88 17.85 -69.09
N GLY A 637 30.12 17.80 -67.99
CA GLY A 637 30.03 18.95 -67.11
C GLY A 637 29.44 18.67 -65.73
N ILE A 638 29.59 19.68 -64.88
CA ILE A 638 29.03 19.72 -63.52
C ILE A 638 28.26 21.04 -63.36
N TRP A 639 27.00 20.93 -62.99
CA TRP A 639 26.11 22.08 -62.72
C TRP A 639 25.58 22.02 -61.30
N TYR A 640 25.10 23.15 -60.81
CA TYR A 640 24.49 23.27 -59.50
C TYR A 640 23.23 24.14 -59.51
N ARG A 641 22.36 23.92 -58.53
CA ARG A 641 21.09 24.61 -58.35
C ARG A 641 20.72 24.64 -56.86
N ILE A 642 20.13 25.72 -56.39
CA ILE A 642 19.45 25.73 -55.08
C ILE A 642 18.00 25.29 -55.30
N ALA A 643 17.56 24.29 -54.55
CA ALA A 643 16.23 23.71 -54.68
C ALA A 643 15.13 24.72 -54.29
N ALA A 644 14.16 24.92 -55.18
CA ALA A 644 13.07 25.89 -55.00
C ALA A 644 11.78 25.41 -55.70
N ASN A 645 11.03 24.52 -55.03
CA ASN A 645 9.85 23.82 -55.54
C ASN A 645 10.16 23.03 -56.83
N GLU A 646 11.05 22.06 -56.69
CA GLU A 646 11.63 21.28 -57.78
C GLU A 646 10.58 20.40 -58.52
N PRO A 647 10.72 20.21 -59.85
CA PRO A 647 9.92 19.26 -60.61
C PRO A 647 10.32 17.81 -60.30
N ALA A 648 9.52 16.82 -60.73
CA ALA A 648 9.85 15.41 -60.51
C ALA A 648 11.16 14.96 -61.21
N SER A 649 11.58 15.62 -62.30
CA SER A 649 12.80 15.31 -63.04
C SER A 649 13.30 16.49 -63.87
N TYR A 650 14.58 16.42 -64.25
CA TYR A 650 15.29 17.34 -65.14
C TYR A 650 15.77 16.62 -66.39
N ILE A 651 15.85 17.33 -67.53
CA ILE A 651 16.25 16.78 -68.83
C ILE A 651 17.44 17.57 -69.38
N TRP A 652 18.59 16.91 -69.54
CA TRP A 652 19.74 17.40 -70.30
C TRP A 652 19.56 17.05 -71.77
N THR A 653 20.08 17.88 -72.67
CA THR A 653 19.96 17.69 -74.13
C THR A 653 21.32 17.78 -74.81
N GLY A 654 21.47 17.09 -75.94
CA GLY A 654 22.73 17.02 -76.69
C GLY A 654 22.55 17.18 -78.19
N SER A 655 23.64 17.54 -78.87
CA SER A 655 23.66 17.86 -80.30
C SER A 655 23.63 16.64 -81.25
N THR A 656 23.90 15.45 -80.73
CA THR A 656 24.02 14.17 -81.48
C THR A 656 23.47 13.01 -80.66
N ASP A 657 23.12 11.90 -81.33
CA ASP A 657 22.80 10.64 -80.68
C ASP A 657 24.03 10.13 -79.90
N SER A 658 23.89 10.07 -78.57
CA SER A 658 24.99 9.90 -77.62
C SER A 658 24.68 8.82 -76.59
N THR A 659 25.71 8.15 -76.07
CA THR A 659 25.64 7.42 -74.79
C THR A 659 25.71 8.43 -73.64
N TRP A 660 24.78 8.32 -72.71
CA TRP A 660 24.59 9.24 -71.59
C TRP A 660 24.76 8.56 -70.23
N SER A 661 25.36 9.28 -69.28
CA SER A 661 25.31 8.95 -67.85
C SER A 661 25.22 10.25 -67.04
N GLY A 662 24.54 10.22 -65.90
CA GLY A 662 24.46 11.39 -65.01
C GLY A 662 23.82 11.15 -63.64
N THR A 663 24.20 11.98 -62.68
CA THR A 663 23.74 11.95 -61.28
C THR A 663 23.19 13.30 -60.84
N ILE A 664 22.33 13.31 -59.82
CA ILE A 664 22.06 14.48 -58.96
C ILE A 664 22.30 14.06 -57.51
N ASP A 665 23.21 14.76 -56.83
CA ASP A 665 23.42 14.65 -55.38
C ASP A 665 22.77 15.87 -54.68
N ALA A 666 22.09 15.64 -53.56
CA ALA A 666 21.34 16.64 -52.79
C ALA A 666 21.92 16.82 -51.37
N LEU A 667 22.10 18.08 -50.96
CA LEU A 667 22.84 18.46 -49.76
C LEU A 667 22.13 19.59 -48.99
N SER A 668 22.18 19.53 -47.66
CA SER A 668 21.62 20.55 -46.77
C SER A 668 22.72 21.27 -45.97
N GLY A 669 22.40 22.45 -45.42
CA GLY A 669 23.37 23.28 -44.67
C GLY A 669 24.38 24.03 -45.54
N VAL A 670 24.10 24.20 -46.84
CA VAL A 670 24.95 24.93 -47.78
C VAL A 670 24.49 26.40 -47.89
N ASN A 671 25.42 27.32 -48.11
CA ASN A 671 25.15 28.73 -48.40
C ASN A 671 24.41 28.89 -49.75
N SER A 672 23.15 29.32 -49.71
CA SER A 672 22.29 29.45 -50.90
C SER A 672 22.64 30.62 -51.82
N ALA A 673 23.45 31.60 -51.38
CA ALA A 673 23.89 32.72 -52.20
C ALA A 673 25.22 32.44 -52.93
N THR A 674 26.16 31.79 -52.24
CA THR A 674 27.42 31.30 -52.82
C THR A 674 27.68 29.88 -52.32
N PRO A 675 27.14 28.82 -52.98
CA PRO A 675 27.23 27.46 -52.45
C PRO A 675 28.59 26.79 -52.65
N LEU A 676 29.34 27.23 -53.67
CA LEU A 676 30.60 26.64 -54.10
C LEU A 676 31.76 27.62 -53.93
N ASP A 677 32.96 27.07 -53.73
CA ASP A 677 34.24 27.74 -53.95
C ASP A 677 35.02 26.93 -54.99
N VAL A 678 35.31 27.52 -56.15
CA VAL A 678 35.92 26.84 -57.30
C VAL A 678 37.38 27.25 -57.45
N SER A 679 38.28 26.29 -57.21
CA SER A 679 39.68 26.37 -57.64
C SER A 679 39.76 26.18 -59.16
N PRO A 680 40.75 26.80 -59.86
CA PRO A 680 41.08 26.41 -61.23
C PRO A 680 41.49 24.93 -61.32
N ASP A 681 41.35 24.37 -62.52
CA ASP A 681 41.40 22.94 -62.81
C ASP A 681 42.74 22.26 -62.49
N VAL A 682 42.65 20.97 -62.13
CA VAL A 682 43.78 20.04 -62.04
C VAL A 682 43.51 18.85 -62.97
N ASN A 683 43.74 19.04 -64.27
CA ASN A 683 43.72 17.93 -65.23
C ASN A 683 45.01 17.10 -65.08
N ASN A 684 44.87 15.80 -64.85
CA ASN A 684 45.96 14.91 -64.42
C ASN A 684 46.57 14.04 -65.54
N GLY A 685 45.95 14.02 -66.73
CA GLY A 685 46.39 13.22 -67.88
C GLY A 685 46.52 11.72 -67.59
N ASP A 686 47.35 11.04 -68.38
CA ASP A 686 47.52 9.58 -68.39
C ASP A 686 48.34 9.03 -67.19
N THR A 687 48.06 9.48 -65.96
CA THR A 687 48.77 9.03 -64.74
C THR A 687 47.84 8.37 -63.73
N SER A 688 48.28 7.24 -63.16
CA SER A 688 47.47 6.35 -62.33
C SER A 688 47.18 6.84 -60.90
N SER A 689 47.60 8.06 -60.54
CA SER A 689 47.24 8.65 -59.25
C SER A 689 47.11 10.17 -59.32
N VAL A 690 45.98 10.69 -58.82
CA VAL A 690 45.75 12.12 -58.58
C VAL A 690 46.10 12.41 -57.12
N THR A 691 46.92 13.44 -56.85
CA THR A 691 47.14 13.95 -55.50
C THR A 691 46.75 15.41 -55.43
N TRP A 692 45.78 15.75 -54.58
CA TRP A 692 45.30 17.12 -54.45
C TRP A 692 46.34 18.04 -53.81
N PRO A 693 46.43 19.32 -54.22
CA PRO A 693 47.20 20.32 -53.48
C PRO A 693 46.76 20.35 -52.01
N SER A 694 47.70 20.59 -51.09
CA SER A 694 47.39 20.72 -49.67
C SER A 694 46.55 21.98 -49.43
N LEU A 695 45.23 21.82 -49.37
CA LEU A 695 44.25 22.90 -49.20
C LEU A 695 44.51 23.66 -47.88
N THR A 696 45.17 24.82 -47.97
CA THR A 696 45.24 25.79 -46.88
C THR A 696 43.84 26.32 -46.61
N SER A 697 43.36 26.18 -45.39
CA SER A 697 41.97 26.43 -45.03
C SER A 697 41.56 27.90 -45.24
N VAL A 698 40.70 28.14 -46.23
CA VAL A 698 39.51 28.96 -45.96
C VAL A 698 38.68 28.25 -44.89
N THR A 699 38.04 29.00 -44.00
CA THR A 699 37.40 28.45 -42.81
C THR A 699 36.19 27.57 -43.13
N ASP A 700 36.13 26.44 -42.42
CA ASP A 700 35.02 25.48 -42.30
C ASP A 700 34.77 24.43 -43.40
N LYS A 701 35.01 23.17 -43.00
CA LYS A 701 34.42 21.89 -43.47
C LYS A 701 34.26 21.71 -44.99
N ALA A 702 35.40 21.55 -45.65
CA ALA A 702 35.50 21.16 -47.07
C ALA A 702 34.72 19.89 -47.43
N TRP A 703 34.15 19.90 -48.62
CA TRP A 703 33.77 18.72 -49.40
C TRP A 703 34.79 18.49 -50.53
N SER A 704 34.73 17.31 -51.14
CA SER A 704 35.47 16.96 -52.36
C SER A 704 34.62 15.95 -53.12
N LEU A 705 34.33 16.26 -54.39
CA LEU A 705 33.54 15.46 -55.31
C LEU A 705 34.46 14.91 -56.41
N VAL A 706 35.04 13.73 -56.17
CA VAL A 706 35.77 13.03 -57.25
C VAL A 706 34.73 12.48 -58.21
N VAL A 707 34.58 13.16 -59.34
CA VAL A 707 33.98 12.63 -60.58
C VAL A 707 35.05 11.84 -61.33
N SER A 708 34.67 10.76 -62.01
CA SER A 708 35.44 10.23 -63.13
C SER A 708 34.53 9.84 -64.29
N THR A 709 35.07 9.91 -65.51
CA THR A 709 34.41 9.55 -66.76
C THR A 709 35.23 8.47 -67.46
N GLU A 710 34.74 7.24 -67.39
CA GLU A 710 35.49 6.04 -67.80
C GLU A 710 35.14 5.69 -69.26
N ASN A 711 36.14 5.37 -70.08
CA ASN A 711 35.97 5.05 -71.51
C ASN A 711 35.64 3.56 -71.76
N ASN A 712 35.70 2.75 -70.70
CA ASN A 712 35.68 1.29 -70.72
C ASN A 712 35.19 0.76 -69.36
N ASN A 713 34.51 -0.38 -69.37
CA ASN A 713 33.71 -0.89 -68.25
C ASN A 713 34.43 -1.92 -67.35
N THR A 714 35.77 -1.91 -67.36
CA THR A 714 36.63 -2.96 -66.78
C THR A 714 37.36 -2.57 -65.50
N ASP A 715 37.30 -1.30 -65.10
CA ASP A 715 38.33 -0.68 -64.27
C ASP A 715 37.80 -0.23 -62.90
N SER A 716 38.71 0.08 -61.96
CA SER A 716 38.34 0.46 -60.59
C SER A 716 39.23 1.55 -59.98
N ILE A 717 38.63 2.71 -59.70
CA ILE A 717 39.12 3.62 -58.67
C ILE A 717 38.87 3.00 -57.30
N VAL A 718 39.88 3.04 -56.43
CA VAL A 718 39.70 2.90 -54.98
C VAL A 718 39.45 4.30 -54.40
N SER A 719 38.23 4.56 -53.91
CA SER A 719 37.93 5.83 -53.22
C SER A 719 38.81 6.00 -51.97
N PRO A 720 39.30 7.21 -51.63
CA PRO A 720 40.19 7.40 -50.49
C PRO A 720 39.51 7.05 -49.16
N SER A 721 40.30 6.66 -48.16
CA SER A 721 39.77 6.23 -46.86
C SER A 721 38.88 7.31 -46.20
N GLY A 722 37.64 6.96 -45.89
CA GLY A 722 36.64 7.85 -45.31
C GLY A 722 35.75 8.58 -46.33
N TYR A 723 35.88 8.32 -47.64
CA TYR A 723 34.92 8.76 -48.66
C TYR A 723 33.82 7.71 -48.88
N THR A 724 32.60 8.16 -49.12
CA THR A 724 31.47 7.33 -49.55
C THR A 724 31.40 7.34 -51.07
N ALA A 725 31.59 6.19 -51.71
CA ALA A 725 31.46 6.03 -53.15
C ALA A 725 29.98 5.92 -53.57
N ARG A 726 29.64 6.57 -54.68
CA ARG A 726 28.39 6.40 -55.44
C ARG A 726 28.77 6.20 -56.91
N ALA A 727 27.97 5.44 -57.66
CA ALA A 727 28.35 4.99 -58.99
C ALA A 727 27.13 4.67 -59.84
N ILE A 728 27.17 5.06 -61.12
CA ILE A 728 26.19 4.68 -62.13
C ILE A 728 26.90 4.18 -63.38
N GLN A 729 26.56 2.96 -63.78
CA GLN A 729 27.10 2.24 -64.94
C GLN A 729 26.00 2.11 -65.99
N GLY A 730 26.26 2.60 -67.22
CA GLY A 730 25.27 2.52 -68.30
C GLY A 730 25.89 2.57 -69.69
N GLY A 731 25.95 1.41 -70.36
CA GLY A 731 26.63 1.28 -71.64
C GLY A 731 28.14 1.47 -71.50
N ASN A 732 28.74 2.20 -72.44
CA ASN A 732 30.18 2.50 -72.46
C ASN A 732 30.56 3.76 -71.65
N ALA A 733 29.58 4.45 -71.06
CA ALA A 733 29.83 5.62 -70.20
C ALA A 733 29.58 5.25 -68.74
N PHE A 734 30.54 5.57 -67.88
CA PHE A 734 30.46 5.34 -66.44
C PHE A 734 30.75 6.65 -65.69
N ILE A 735 29.99 6.90 -64.62
CA ILE A 735 30.27 8.00 -63.68
C ILE A 735 30.36 7.46 -62.26
N ARG A 736 31.52 7.70 -61.62
CA ARG A 736 31.76 7.49 -60.18
C ARG A 736 31.74 8.86 -59.50
N THR A 737 30.93 9.05 -58.45
CA THR A 737 30.98 10.23 -57.58
C THR A 737 31.34 9.81 -56.15
N SER A 738 32.45 10.32 -55.60
CA SER A 738 32.83 10.05 -54.20
C SER A 738 32.67 11.29 -53.33
N THR A 739 32.08 11.17 -52.14
CA THR A 739 31.80 12.30 -51.23
C THR A 739 32.32 12.05 -49.82
N ARG A 740 32.80 13.11 -49.15
CA ARG A 740 33.25 13.08 -47.75
C ARG A 740 32.98 14.41 -47.07
N VAL A 741 32.45 14.35 -45.85
CA VAL A 741 32.41 15.49 -44.91
C VAL A 741 33.73 15.49 -44.12
N ILE A 742 34.47 16.60 -44.15
CA ILE A 742 35.77 16.72 -43.46
C ILE A 742 35.60 17.57 -42.19
N SER A 743 35.96 17.00 -41.03
CA SER A 743 36.09 17.73 -39.76
C SER A 743 37.49 18.37 -39.64
N PRO A 744 37.62 19.55 -38.99
CA PRO A 744 38.80 20.40 -39.15
C PRO A 744 39.98 20.07 -38.22
N THR A 745 40.82 19.11 -38.60
CA THR A 745 42.20 19.00 -38.08
C THR A 745 43.18 18.44 -39.13
N GLY A 746 44.04 19.32 -39.66
CA GLY A 746 45.21 18.95 -40.46
C GLY A 746 45.03 19.00 -41.99
N PRO A 747 46.14 19.05 -42.77
CA PRO A 747 46.11 19.10 -44.23
C PRO A 747 45.68 17.75 -44.82
N VAL A 748 44.48 17.69 -45.40
CA VAL A 748 43.98 16.48 -46.07
C VAL A 748 44.50 16.41 -47.50
N GLY A 749 45.73 15.91 -47.65
CA GLY A 749 46.23 15.40 -48.92
C GLY A 749 45.50 14.12 -49.28
N ALA A 750 44.35 14.22 -49.95
CA ALA A 750 43.68 13.06 -50.52
C ALA A 750 44.40 12.65 -51.82
N SER A 751 44.56 11.34 -52.01
CA SER A 751 45.02 10.76 -53.27
C SER A 751 44.03 9.69 -53.73
N ALA A 752 43.66 9.75 -55.01
CA ALA A 752 42.84 8.74 -55.67
C ALA A 752 43.73 7.98 -56.66
N THR A 753 43.61 6.65 -56.65
CA THR A 753 44.44 5.76 -57.45
C THR A 753 43.56 4.96 -58.39
N ASP A 754 43.90 5.00 -59.68
CA ASP A 754 43.36 4.08 -60.69
C ASP A 754 44.26 2.84 -60.77
N THR A 755 43.63 1.67 -60.90
CA THR A 755 44.29 0.37 -61.06
C THR A 755 44.15 -0.22 -62.46
N SER A 756 43.63 0.55 -63.43
CA SER A 756 43.49 0.15 -64.83
C SER A 756 44.82 -0.10 -65.54
N SER A 757 44.74 -0.73 -66.71
CA SER A 757 45.86 -0.84 -67.65
C SER A 757 45.93 0.31 -68.68
N SER A 758 45.04 1.30 -68.62
CA SER A 758 44.93 2.39 -69.61
C SER A 758 44.28 3.66 -69.02
N PRO A 759 44.92 4.30 -68.02
CA PRO A 759 44.37 5.47 -67.34
C PRO A 759 44.23 6.63 -68.33
N SER A 760 42.99 7.05 -68.58
CA SER A 760 42.63 8.13 -69.52
C SER A 760 41.48 8.97 -68.95
N TRP A 761 41.55 9.24 -67.64
CA TRP A 761 40.41 9.58 -66.80
C TRP A 761 40.59 10.96 -66.14
N ASN A 762 39.61 11.83 -66.31
CA ASN A 762 39.60 13.14 -65.67
C ASN A 762 39.06 13.05 -64.22
N ALA A 763 39.60 13.89 -63.32
CA ALA A 763 39.14 13.98 -61.94
C ALA A 763 38.98 15.45 -61.48
N PHE A 764 37.87 15.76 -60.83
CA PHE A 764 37.52 17.12 -60.41
C PHE A 764 37.35 17.21 -58.89
N GLY A 765 37.23 18.45 -58.39
CA GLY A 765 37.03 18.75 -56.98
C GLY A 765 36.24 20.04 -56.82
N LEU A 766 35.25 20.04 -55.92
CA LEU A 766 34.39 21.17 -55.61
C LEU A 766 34.36 21.37 -54.10
N LEU A 767 34.69 22.59 -53.65
CA LEU A 767 34.55 22.99 -52.25
C LEU A 767 33.13 23.56 -52.04
N LEU A 768 32.52 23.25 -50.91
CA LEU A 768 31.21 23.78 -50.52
C LEU A 768 31.35 24.77 -49.38
N ARG A 769 30.55 25.84 -49.41
CA ARG A 769 30.50 26.85 -48.35
C ARG A 769 29.30 26.56 -47.41
N PRO A 770 29.51 26.33 -46.10
CA PRO A 770 28.40 26.10 -45.16
C PRO A 770 27.53 27.34 -44.95
N SER A 771 26.29 27.13 -44.50
CA SER A 771 25.34 28.22 -44.22
C SER A 771 25.63 28.92 -42.89
N VAL A 772 25.84 30.24 -42.93
CA VAL A 772 26.01 31.07 -41.71
C VAL A 772 24.64 31.58 -41.24
N GLY A 773 24.20 31.19 -40.03
CA GLY A 773 23.03 31.79 -39.38
C GLY A 773 21.82 30.85 -39.19
N GLY A 774 21.97 29.84 -38.34
CA GLY A 774 20.85 29.04 -37.80
C GLY A 774 20.87 28.93 -36.27
N THR A 775 20.27 27.87 -35.74
CA THR A 775 20.60 27.19 -34.47
C THR A 775 19.84 25.86 -34.41
N VAL A 776 20.13 25.01 -33.42
CA VAL A 776 19.30 23.84 -33.07
C VAL A 776 18.82 24.02 -31.64
N ILE A 777 17.50 23.96 -31.44
CA ILE A 777 16.87 24.01 -30.12
C ILE A 777 16.49 22.59 -29.71
N GLY A 778 17.08 22.12 -28.61
CA GLY A 778 16.83 20.80 -28.04
C GLY A 778 16.15 20.88 -26.67
N TRP A 779 15.28 19.92 -26.37
CA TRP A 779 14.66 19.78 -25.04
C TRP A 779 14.12 18.36 -24.82
N GLN A 780 13.64 18.09 -23.60
CA GLN A 780 13.05 16.81 -23.22
C GLN A 780 11.65 17.00 -22.63
N THR A 781 10.84 15.94 -22.69
CA THR A 781 9.55 15.81 -22.01
C THR A 781 9.42 14.44 -21.33
N ASN A 782 8.60 14.36 -20.28
CA ASN A 782 8.35 13.14 -19.52
C ASN A 782 7.34 12.18 -20.18
N ASN A 783 6.44 12.69 -21.03
CA ASN A 783 5.53 11.91 -21.87
C ASN A 783 5.79 12.25 -23.34
N ALA A 784 5.62 11.30 -24.26
CA ALA A 784 5.81 11.56 -25.68
C ALA A 784 4.84 12.65 -26.21
N ALA A 785 5.40 13.73 -26.76
CA ALA A 785 4.68 14.94 -27.11
C ALA A 785 5.19 15.56 -28.42
N SER A 786 4.37 16.41 -29.02
CA SER A 786 4.74 17.22 -30.19
C SER A 786 5.88 18.21 -29.89
N SER A 787 6.55 18.68 -30.93
CA SER A 787 7.70 19.60 -30.84
C SER A 787 7.34 20.96 -31.45
N ARG A 788 7.52 22.06 -30.71
CA ARG A 788 7.29 23.42 -31.23
C ARG A 788 8.25 24.42 -30.56
N VAL A 789 8.79 25.35 -31.35
CA VAL A 789 9.58 26.50 -30.86
C VAL A 789 8.99 27.79 -31.41
N ASP A 790 8.65 28.72 -30.52
CA ASP A 790 8.49 30.14 -30.86
C ASP A 790 9.85 30.84 -30.78
N TYR A 791 10.15 31.75 -31.71
CA TYR A 791 11.36 32.57 -31.67
C TYR A 791 11.17 33.96 -32.30
N GLY A 792 12.05 34.89 -31.95
CA GLY A 792 12.09 36.25 -32.50
C GLY A 792 13.16 37.10 -31.84
N THR A 793 13.33 38.36 -32.26
CA THR A 793 14.31 39.28 -31.64
C THR A 793 13.82 39.93 -30.34
N THR A 794 12.62 39.58 -29.87
CA THR A 794 12.02 40.02 -28.60
C THR A 794 11.15 38.92 -28.00
N THR A 795 10.76 39.05 -26.73
CA THR A 795 9.84 38.14 -26.02
C THR A 795 8.41 38.11 -26.55
N ALA A 796 8.05 38.96 -27.51
CA ALA A 796 6.82 38.82 -28.30
C ALA A 796 6.92 37.68 -29.35
N TYR A 797 8.15 37.17 -29.59
CA TYR A 797 8.50 36.26 -30.67
C TYR A 797 8.09 36.84 -32.04
N GLY A 798 7.74 36.00 -33.01
CA GLY A 798 7.33 36.44 -34.35
C GLY A 798 7.45 35.36 -35.43
N SER A 799 8.17 34.28 -35.14
CA SER A 799 8.30 33.10 -35.98
C SER A 799 8.11 31.83 -35.15
N THR A 800 7.71 30.73 -35.80
CA THR A 800 7.51 29.42 -35.17
C THR A 800 8.06 28.32 -36.08
N VAL A 801 8.66 27.29 -35.49
CA VAL A 801 8.96 25.99 -36.15
C VAL A 801 8.33 24.86 -35.33
N SER A 802 7.84 23.79 -35.98
CA SER A 802 7.15 22.69 -35.29
C SER A 802 7.19 21.37 -36.05
N ASP A 803 7.21 20.26 -35.31
CA ASP A 803 6.97 18.88 -35.77
C ASP A 803 5.85 18.26 -34.91
N GLY A 804 4.89 17.60 -35.56
CA GLY A 804 3.76 16.92 -34.92
C GLY A 804 4.10 15.53 -34.37
N THR A 805 5.26 14.97 -34.73
CA THR A 805 5.71 13.65 -34.28
C THR A 805 5.86 13.58 -32.76
N PRO A 806 5.16 12.67 -32.05
CA PRO A 806 5.26 12.59 -30.60
C PRO A 806 6.56 11.90 -30.16
N VAL A 807 7.43 12.64 -29.47
CA VAL A 807 8.73 12.18 -28.94
C VAL A 807 8.96 12.68 -27.51
N THR A 808 9.91 12.09 -26.78
CA THR A 808 10.37 12.56 -25.46
C THR A 808 11.71 13.32 -25.50
N ASN A 809 12.44 13.19 -26.61
CA ASN A 809 13.66 13.93 -26.89
C ASN A 809 13.41 14.74 -28.16
N HIS A 810 13.39 16.07 -28.04
CA HIS A 810 13.00 17.00 -29.08
C HIS A 810 14.23 17.73 -29.62
N SER A 811 14.23 18.00 -30.92
CA SER A 811 15.27 18.80 -31.59
C SER A 811 14.67 19.46 -32.83
N LEU A 812 14.64 20.78 -32.87
CA LEU A 812 14.20 21.55 -34.05
C LEU A 812 15.29 22.54 -34.50
N THR A 813 15.60 22.51 -35.80
CA THR A 813 16.55 23.43 -36.44
C THR A 813 15.85 24.71 -36.86
N ILE A 814 16.46 25.85 -36.54
CA ILE A 814 16.07 27.18 -37.01
C ILE A 814 17.14 27.66 -38.02
N SER A 815 16.72 28.32 -39.09
CA SER A 815 17.60 28.77 -40.18
C SER A 815 17.25 30.19 -40.65
N GLY A 816 18.19 30.88 -41.30
CA GLY A 816 17.97 32.20 -41.88
C GLY A 816 18.00 33.34 -40.87
N LEU A 817 18.77 33.19 -39.80
CA LEU A 817 18.90 34.17 -38.72
C LEU A 817 19.95 35.24 -39.04
N THR A 818 19.67 36.48 -38.70
CA THR A 818 20.58 37.62 -38.89
C THR A 818 21.85 37.41 -38.05
N PRO A 819 23.08 37.55 -38.60
CA PRO A 819 24.31 37.50 -37.82
C PRO A 819 24.39 38.55 -36.69
N SER A 820 25.27 38.33 -35.71
CA SER A 820 25.47 39.21 -34.54
C SER A 820 24.20 39.61 -33.78
N THR A 821 23.12 38.82 -33.86
CA THR A 821 21.78 39.16 -33.32
C THR A 821 21.37 38.19 -32.21
N THR A 822 20.87 38.73 -31.11
CA THR A 822 20.24 37.96 -30.03
C THR A 822 18.80 37.62 -30.40
N TYR A 823 18.42 36.36 -30.21
CA TYR A 823 17.06 35.85 -30.38
C TYR A 823 16.54 35.33 -29.04
N HIS A 824 15.28 35.66 -28.76
CA HIS A 824 14.43 35.05 -27.74
C HIS A 824 13.74 33.83 -28.33
N TYR A 825 13.56 32.78 -27.52
CA TYR A 825 12.82 31.59 -27.89
C TYR A 825 12.12 30.93 -26.70
N ARG A 826 11.08 30.16 -27.01
CA ARG A 826 10.35 29.33 -26.05
C ARG A 826 9.94 28.02 -26.72
N VAL A 827 10.15 26.90 -26.04
CA VAL A 827 9.66 25.60 -26.52
C VAL A 827 8.26 25.33 -25.95
N THR A 828 7.42 24.67 -26.74
CA THR A 828 6.08 24.19 -26.36
C THR A 828 5.95 22.74 -26.84
N SER A 829 5.37 21.90 -25.99
CA SER A 829 5.06 20.51 -26.32
C SER A 829 3.64 20.18 -25.87
N VAL A 830 2.90 19.46 -26.73
CA VAL A 830 1.54 18.99 -26.44
C VAL A 830 1.48 17.47 -26.61
N ASP A 831 1.01 16.76 -25.58
CA ASP A 831 0.92 15.29 -25.58
C ASP A 831 -0.39 14.76 -26.20
N GLN A 832 -0.50 13.43 -26.29
CA GLN A 832 -1.67 12.74 -26.84
C GLN A 832 -2.98 12.95 -26.05
N TYR A 833 -2.91 13.50 -24.84
CA TYR A 833 -4.06 13.84 -24.01
C TYR A 833 -4.43 15.33 -24.10
N GLY A 834 -3.71 16.11 -24.91
CA GLY A 834 -3.90 17.55 -25.05
C GLY A 834 -3.28 18.38 -23.92
N GLN A 835 -2.48 17.76 -23.03
CA GLN A 835 -1.74 18.52 -22.03
C GLN A 835 -0.65 19.33 -22.72
N SER A 836 -0.56 20.62 -22.43
CA SER A 836 0.44 21.53 -23.00
C SER A 836 1.41 22.00 -21.93
N ALA A 837 2.70 21.80 -22.17
CA ALA A 837 3.79 22.34 -21.35
C ALA A 837 4.65 23.28 -22.20
N SER A 838 5.30 24.25 -21.56
CA SER A 838 6.22 25.17 -22.24
C SER A 838 7.34 25.61 -21.32
N SER A 839 8.48 25.98 -21.89
CA SER A 839 9.57 26.60 -21.13
C SER A 839 9.23 28.04 -20.71
N PRO A 840 10.03 28.61 -19.78
CA PRO A 840 10.27 30.05 -19.76
C PRO A 840 10.78 30.58 -21.10
N ASP A 841 10.86 31.90 -21.23
CA ASP A 841 11.68 32.55 -22.26
C ASP A 841 13.16 32.22 -22.03
N ALA A 842 13.87 31.95 -23.12
CA ALA A 842 15.31 31.70 -23.15
C ALA A 842 15.93 32.44 -24.35
N THR A 843 17.25 32.64 -24.35
CA THR A 843 17.92 33.38 -25.43
C THR A 843 19.13 32.64 -26.00
N PHE A 844 19.50 32.99 -27.23
CA PHE A 844 20.77 32.65 -27.86
C PHE A 844 21.21 33.82 -28.75
N ALA A 845 22.47 33.83 -29.19
CA ALA A 845 22.99 34.83 -30.12
C ALA A 845 23.69 34.15 -31.30
N THR A 846 23.48 34.68 -32.49
CA THR A 846 24.18 34.24 -33.71
C THR A 846 25.61 34.80 -33.75
N ALA A 847 26.54 34.06 -34.33
CA ALA A 847 27.92 34.51 -34.53
C ALA A 847 28.02 35.75 -35.45
N ALA A 848 29.15 36.46 -35.36
CA ALA A 848 29.51 37.54 -36.26
C ALA A 848 30.08 37.01 -37.60
N PRO A 849 29.93 37.75 -38.72
CA PRO A 849 30.52 37.35 -40.01
C PRO A 849 32.05 37.41 -39.97
N ALA A 850 32.71 36.44 -40.61
CA ALA A 850 34.17 36.34 -40.68
C ALA A 850 34.80 37.41 -41.61
N PRO A 851 36.03 37.87 -41.31
CA PRO A 851 36.71 38.91 -42.11
C PRO A 851 37.32 38.36 -43.41
N THR A 852 37.17 39.12 -44.51
CA THR A 852 37.66 38.78 -45.85
C THR A 852 39.17 39.03 -46.01
N PRO A 853 39.96 38.09 -46.58
CA PRO A 853 41.40 38.28 -46.84
C PRO A 853 41.72 39.09 -48.11
N THR A 854 42.94 39.62 -48.19
CA THR A 854 43.44 40.51 -49.26
C THR A 854 44.41 39.78 -50.20
N PRO A 855 44.34 39.96 -51.54
CA PRO A 855 45.17 39.23 -52.51
C PRO A 855 46.62 39.73 -52.64
N THR A 856 47.50 38.87 -53.16
CA THR A 856 48.97 39.08 -53.34
C THR A 856 49.41 38.65 -54.76
N PRO A 857 50.37 39.35 -55.43
CA PRO A 857 50.68 39.15 -56.86
C PRO A 857 51.67 38.02 -57.20
N THR A 858 51.74 37.67 -58.50
CA THR A 858 52.29 36.40 -59.05
C THR A 858 53.60 36.56 -59.87
N PRO A 859 54.57 35.60 -59.79
CA PRO A 859 55.76 35.52 -60.65
C PRO A 859 55.66 34.48 -61.81
N THR A 860 56.68 34.45 -62.69
CA THR A 860 56.69 33.80 -64.03
C THR A 860 57.55 32.51 -64.10
N PRO A 861 57.21 31.48 -64.93
CA PRO A 861 57.87 30.15 -64.93
C PRO A 861 59.02 29.92 -65.95
N THR A 862 59.72 28.77 -65.80
CA THR A 862 60.89 28.29 -66.60
C THR A 862 60.83 26.74 -66.77
N PRO A 863 61.28 26.10 -67.88
CA PRO A 863 60.91 24.71 -68.25
C PRO A 863 61.86 23.54 -67.87
N THR A 864 61.37 22.30 -68.09
CA THR A 864 61.82 20.94 -67.69
C THR A 864 62.89 20.26 -68.58
N PRO A 865 63.51 19.10 -68.19
CA PRO A 865 63.16 17.80 -68.84
C PRO A 865 63.34 16.44 -68.05
N THR A 866 62.51 15.46 -68.47
CA THR A 866 62.60 13.96 -68.58
C THR A 866 63.61 13.06 -67.82
N PRO A 867 63.19 11.82 -67.40
CA PRO A 867 63.80 10.57 -67.93
C PRO A 867 62.84 9.31 -68.08
N THR A 868 63.39 8.17 -68.53
CA THR A 868 62.79 6.82 -68.79
C THR A 868 63.74 5.70 -68.26
N PRO A 869 63.45 4.36 -68.31
CA PRO A 869 62.22 3.55 -68.49
C PRO A 869 62.02 2.38 -67.47
N THR A 870 60.94 1.58 -67.62
CA THR A 870 60.53 0.38 -66.81
C THR A 870 61.23 -0.95 -67.20
N PRO A 871 61.33 -1.97 -66.29
CA PRO A 871 60.49 -3.20 -66.31
C PRO A 871 60.27 -3.88 -64.90
N THR A 872 59.79 -5.12 -64.67
CA THR A 872 58.57 -5.91 -65.06
C THR A 872 58.44 -7.16 -64.10
N PRO A 873 57.23 -7.68 -63.71
CA PRO A 873 57.06 -8.66 -62.59
C PRO A 873 56.48 -10.07 -62.95
N THR A 874 56.20 -10.96 -61.97
CA THR A 874 55.30 -12.16 -62.09
C THR A 874 54.78 -12.70 -60.71
N PRO A 875 53.60 -13.39 -60.57
CA PRO A 875 52.82 -13.44 -59.29
C PRO A 875 52.14 -14.80 -58.87
N THR A 876 51.17 -14.73 -57.90
CA THR A 876 50.03 -15.67 -57.55
C THR A 876 50.32 -17.02 -56.80
N PRO A 877 49.34 -17.74 -56.14
CA PRO A 877 47.85 -17.56 -55.98
C PRO A 877 47.24 -17.77 -54.53
N THR A 878 45.89 -17.87 -54.43
CA THR A 878 44.93 -18.04 -53.28
C THR A 878 44.39 -19.52 -53.11
N PRO A 879 43.30 -19.90 -52.35
CA PRO A 879 42.55 -19.45 -51.13
C PRO A 879 42.18 -20.62 -50.11
N THR A 880 41.21 -20.45 -49.15
CA THR A 880 40.15 -21.42 -48.63
C THR A 880 39.78 -21.28 -47.09
N PRO A 881 38.55 -21.55 -46.56
CA PRO A 881 38.07 -21.05 -45.22
C PRO A 881 37.37 -22.00 -44.17
N THR A 882 37.16 -21.50 -42.93
CA THR A 882 36.20 -21.79 -41.79
C THR A 882 36.01 -23.21 -41.17
N PRO A 883 35.96 -23.37 -39.80
CA PRO A 883 34.70 -23.52 -39.02
C PRO A 883 34.72 -22.97 -37.54
N THR A 884 33.73 -23.32 -36.69
CA THR A 884 33.40 -22.69 -35.36
C THR A 884 32.95 -23.74 -34.26
N PRO A 885 32.54 -23.39 -33.01
CA PRO A 885 33.30 -23.40 -31.73
C PRO A 885 32.93 -24.51 -30.68
N THR A 886 33.59 -24.51 -29.49
CA THR A 886 33.28 -25.39 -28.31
C THR A 886 33.55 -24.68 -26.94
N PRO A 887 32.75 -24.91 -25.86
CA PRO A 887 32.92 -24.29 -24.52
C PRO A 887 33.65 -25.16 -23.47
N THR A 888 33.90 -24.58 -22.27
CA THR A 888 34.79 -25.10 -21.19
C THR A 888 34.04 -25.45 -19.88
N PRO A 889 34.42 -26.48 -19.09
CA PRO A 889 33.69 -26.95 -17.90
C PRO A 889 34.09 -26.31 -16.54
N THR A 890 33.27 -26.57 -15.50
CA THR A 890 33.33 -25.99 -14.13
C THR A 890 33.66 -27.04 -13.05
N PRO A 891 34.43 -26.72 -11.97
CA PRO A 891 34.82 -27.69 -10.93
C PRO A 891 33.75 -27.98 -9.84
N THR A 892 33.98 -29.03 -9.06
CA THR A 892 33.05 -29.66 -8.10
C THR A 892 33.40 -29.36 -6.62
N PRO A 893 32.42 -29.20 -5.70
CA PRO A 893 32.67 -28.94 -4.28
C PRO A 893 32.92 -30.19 -3.40
N THR A 894 33.48 -29.96 -2.21
CA THR A 894 33.87 -30.97 -1.18
C THR A 894 32.86 -30.97 0.00
N PRO A 895 32.56 -32.12 0.64
CA PRO A 895 31.59 -32.18 1.75
C PRO A 895 32.10 -31.66 3.10
N THR A 896 31.17 -31.23 3.96
CA THR A 896 31.39 -30.59 5.28
C THR A 896 30.76 -31.44 6.41
N PRO A 897 31.37 -31.54 7.61
CA PRO A 897 30.87 -32.38 8.71
C PRO A 897 29.63 -31.85 9.45
N THR A 898 28.95 -32.76 10.15
CA THR A 898 27.68 -32.57 10.87
C THR A 898 27.81 -31.73 12.16
N PRO A 899 26.86 -30.82 12.48
CA PRO A 899 26.95 -29.94 13.66
C PRO A 899 26.40 -30.53 14.97
N THR A 900 26.95 -30.06 16.08
CA THR A 900 26.47 -30.25 17.47
C THR A 900 25.30 -29.30 17.77
N PRO A 901 24.29 -29.68 18.58
CA PRO A 901 23.20 -28.77 18.95
C PRO A 901 23.71 -27.54 19.72
N THR A 902 23.17 -26.38 19.36
CA THR A 902 23.46 -25.04 19.91
C THR A 902 22.18 -24.48 20.54
N PRO A 903 22.21 -23.74 21.67
CA PRO A 903 21.00 -23.32 22.39
C PRO A 903 20.02 -22.45 21.58
N THR A 904 18.75 -22.52 21.98
CA THR A 904 17.60 -21.82 21.40
C THR A 904 17.83 -20.30 21.31
N PRO A 905 17.58 -19.66 20.15
CA PRO A 905 17.77 -18.22 20.00
C PRO A 905 16.69 -17.40 20.71
N THR A 906 17.12 -16.31 21.35
CA THR A 906 16.26 -15.18 21.79
C THR A 906 15.43 -14.65 20.62
N PRO A 907 14.15 -14.24 20.82
CA PRO A 907 13.32 -13.72 19.74
C PRO A 907 13.97 -12.54 19.01
N THR A 908 14.07 -12.66 17.68
CA THR A 908 14.63 -11.64 16.80
C THR A 908 13.73 -10.40 16.77
N PRO A 909 14.26 -9.17 16.97
CA PRO A 909 13.44 -7.96 16.90
C PRO A 909 12.93 -7.69 15.48
N THR A 910 11.60 -7.63 15.33
CA THR A 910 10.92 -7.30 14.07
C THR A 910 11.19 -5.84 13.69
N ALA A 911 11.51 -5.60 12.42
CA ALA A 911 11.69 -4.24 11.89
C ALA A 911 10.35 -3.50 11.81
N ALA A 912 10.33 -2.26 12.29
CA ALA A 912 9.16 -1.38 12.34
C ALA A 912 9.36 -0.03 11.64
N ALA A 913 10.60 0.38 11.37
CA ALA A 913 10.90 1.63 10.66
C ALA A 913 12.21 1.55 9.85
N MET A 914 12.35 2.46 8.88
CA MET A 914 13.60 2.70 8.13
C MET A 914 13.99 4.18 8.18
N ALA A 915 15.30 4.44 8.14
CA ALA A 915 15.84 5.79 8.04
C ALA A 915 16.99 5.84 7.02
N LEU A 916 16.85 6.67 5.98
CA LEU A 916 17.87 6.90 4.97
C LEU A 916 18.63 8.20 5.23
N ALA A 917 19.94 8.11 5.45
CA ALA A 917 20.84 9.26 5.55
C ALA A 917 21.55 9.49 4.21
N ALA A 918 21.36 10.68 3.63
CA ALA A 918 22.01 11.14 2.40
C ALA A 918 22.70 12.51 2.66
N PRO A 919 23.68 12.93 1.83
CA PRO A 919 24.22 14.29 1.90
C PRO A 919 23.17 15.32 1.46
N SER A 920 23.25 16.55 1.98
CA SER A 920 22.33 17.64 1.58
C SER A 920 22.58 18.15 0.16
N GLN A 921 23.81 18.01 -0.34
CA GLN A 921 24.20 18.35 -1.71
C GLN A 921 25.12 17.28 -2.30
N ALA A 922 25.08 17.11 -3.63
CA ALA A 922 26.04 16.31 -4.39
C ALA A 922 26.22 16.87 -5.81
N THR A 923 27.26 16.46 -6.52
CA THR A 923 27.56 16.92 -7.88
C THR A 923 26.91 16.01 -8.92
N SER A 924 26.31 16.59 -9.97
CA SER A 924 25.79 15.86 -11.13
C SER A 924 26.85 14.93 -11.73
N LEU A 925 26.45 13.71 -12.08
CA LEU A 925 27.29 12.64 -12.64
C LEU A 925 28.40 12.11 -11.70
N GLN A 926 28.46 12.57 -10.43
CA GLN A 926 29.36 12.00 -9.42
C GLN A 926 28.60 11.07 -8.47
N ALA A 927 29.19 9.91 -8.21
CA ALA A 927 28.65 8.95 -7.25
C ALA A 927 28.88 9.42 -5.80
N PHE A 928 27.85 9.34 -4.97
CA PHE A 928 27.91 9.63 -3.53
C PHE A 928 27.30 8.48 -2.71
N ASN A 929 27.50 8.52 -1.40
CA ASN A 929 27.06 7.45 -0.49
C ASN A 929 25.79 7.84 0.27
N VAL A 930 24.82 6.92 0.31
CA VAL A 930 23.64 6.97 1.20
C VAL A 930 23.65 5.79 2.16
N THR A 931 23.17 5.97 3.39
CA THR A 931 23.18 4.91 4.42
C THR A 931 21.78 4.65 4.95
N LEU A 932 21.28 3.45 4.66
CA LEU A 932 20.01 2.95 5.20
C LEU A 932 20.24 2.32 6.58
N THR A 933 19.43 2.70 7.55
CA THR A 933 19.40 2.10 8.89
C THR A 933 17.99 1.60 9.17
N VAL A 934 17.83 0.31 9.47
CA VAL A 934 16.55 -0.31 9.79
C VAL A 934 16.39 -0.38 11.30
N ARG A 935 15.20 -0.09 11.82
CA ARG A 935 14.92 0.00 13.26
C ARG A 935 13.78 -0.91 13.70
N ASP A 936 13.85 -1.37 14.95
CA ASP A 936 12.78 -2.12 15.60
C ASP A 936 11.69 -1.18 16.16
N GLN A 937 10.62 -1.78 16.72
CA GLN A 937 9.49 -1.05 17.32
C GLN A 937 9.86 -0.20 18.56
N PHE A 938 11.07 -0.37 19.09
CA PHE A 938 11.61 0.40 20.23
C PHE A 938 12.62 1.47 19.78
N GLY A 939 12.84 1.61 18.46
CA GLY A 939 13.76 2.57 17.86
C GLY A 939 15.23 2.13 17.82
N ASN A 940 15.58 0.92 18.30
CA ASN A 940 16.94 0.39 18.21
C ASN A 940 17.25 -0.05 16.78
N VAL A 941 18.53 -0.25 16.44
CA VAL A 941 18.90 -0.82 15.12
C VAL A 941 18.50 -2.29 15.06
N ALA A 942 17.70 -2.66 14.06
CA ALA A 942 17.21 -4.02 13.86
C ALA A 942 18.30 -4.93 13.27
N THR A 943 19.30 -5.30 14.09
CA THR A 943 20.44 -6.15 13.70
C THR A 943 20.02 -7.52 13.12
N GLY A 944 18.83 -7.99 13.48
CA GLY A 944 18.19 -9.20 12.97
C GLY A 944 17.52 -9.10 11.59
N TYR A 945 17.34 -7.89 11.03
CA TYR A 945 16.61 -7.69 9.78
C TYR A 945 17.32 -8.33 8.56
N ARG A 946 16.56 -9.04 7.72
CA ARG A 946 17.02 -9.74 6.51
C ARG A 946 16.15 -9.46 5.27
N GLY A 947 15.34 -8.40 5.32
CA GLY A 947 14.42 -8.07 4.23
C GLY A 947 15.16 -7.65 2.95
N ARG A 948 14.43 -7.68 1.83
CA ARG A 948 14.92 -7.30 0.51
C ARG A 948 14.41 -5.90 0.20
N VAL A 949 15.31 -4.94 0.05
CA VAL A 949 14.98 -3.53 -0.25
C VAL A 949 15.19 -3.21 -1.72
N THR A 950 14.39 -2.28 -2.22
CA THR A 950 14.48 -1.71 -3.58
C THR A 950 14.61 -0.19 -3.51
N PHE A 951 15.27 0.40 -4.50
CA PHE A 951 15.57 1.84 -4.59
C PHE A 951 14.81 2.48 -5.76
N SER A 952 14.33 3.70 -5.56
CA SER A 952 13.81 4.58 -6.61
C SER A 952 14.26 6.03 -6.37
N SER A 953 14.08 6.91 -7.36
CA SER A 953 14.43 8.34 -7.27
C SER A 953 13.50 9.17 -8.16
N SER A 954 13.35 10.46 -7.86
CA SER A 954 12.74 11.43 -8.77
C SER A 954 13.60 11.71 -10.01
N ASP A 955 14.90 11.43 -9.96
CA ASP A 955 15.81 11.60 -11.07
C ASP A 955 15.77 10.38 -11.99
N LEU A 956 15.13 10.53 -13.16
CA LEU A 956 14.95 9.48 -14.15
C LEU A 956 16.26 9.01 -14.82
N LEU A 957 17.36 9.73 -14.59
CA LEU A 957 18.70 9.37 -15.08
C LEU A 957 19.60 8.81 -13.95
N ALA A 958 19.06 8.58 -12.75
CA ALA A 958 19.80 8.07 -11.60
C ALA A 958 20.40 6.68 -11.84
N GLN A 959 21.68 6.51 -11.53
CA GLN A 959 22.29 5.20 -11.36
C GLN A 959 22.08 4.74 -9.91
N LEU A 960 21.04 3.93 -9.71
CA LEU A 960 20.64 3.41 -8.40
C LEU A 960 21.26 2.04 -8.11
N PRO A 961 21.39 1.65 -6.82
CA PRO A 961 21.73 0.29 -6.42
C PRO A 961 20.71 -0.72 -6.95
N SER A 962 21.18 -1.91 -7.34
CA SER A 962 20.31 -3.08 -7.50
C SER A 962 19.66 -3.46 -6.18
N ASP A 963 18.44 -4.00 -6.23
CA ASP A 963 17.74 -4.58 -5.08
C ASP A 963 18.66 -5.41 -4.17
N TYR A 964 18.58 -5.19 -2.86
CA TYR A 964 19.52 -5.76 -1.90
C TYR A 964 18.82 -6.49 -0.75
N THR A 965 19.28 -7.70 -0.43
CA THR A 965 18.77 -8.49 0.71
C THR A 965 19.74 -8.38 1.88
N PHE A 966 19.25 -7.91 3.03
CA PHE A 966 20.09 -7.70 4.21
C PHE A 966 20.65 -9.00 4.80
N THR A 967 21.92 -8.95 5.18
CA THR A 967 22.70 -10.06 5.74
C THR A 967 22.97 -9.86 7.23
N SER A 968 23.47 -10.89 7.91
CA SER A 968 23.97 -10.78 9.29
C SER A 968 25.14 -9.79 9.41
N SER A 969 26.01 -9.72 8.39
CA SER A 969 27.14 -8.79 8.31
C SER A 969 26.73 -7.31 8.21
N ASP A 970 25.51 -6.99 7.79
CA ASP A 970 25.03 -5.60 7.73
C ASP A 970 24.61 -5.05 9.09
N GLY A 971 24.34 -5.90 10.09
CA GLY A 971 23.93 -5.44 11.43
C GLY A 971 22.73 -4.48 11.44
N GLY A 972 21.83 -4.54 10.45
CA GLY A 972 20.70 -3.63 10.30
C GLY A 972 21.03 -2.25 9.69
N ARG A 973 22.26 -2.01 9.24
CA ARG A 973 22.69 -0.73 8.66
C ARG A 973 23.66 -0.92 7.47
N ARG A 974 23.29 -0.45 6.28
CA ARG A 974 24.11 -0.60 5.07
C ARG A 974 24.25 0.70 4.29
N THR A 975 25.46 0.94 3.77
CA THR A 975 25.79 2.05 2.88
C THR A 975 25.77 1.59 1.43
N PHE A 976 25.24 2.44 0.56
CA PHE A 976 25.06 2.21 -0.88
C PHE A 976 25.58 3.42 -1.66
N SER A 977 26.08 3.18 -2.88
CA SER A 977 26.49 4.24 -3.79
C SER A 977 25.37 4.58 -4.76
N VAL A 978 25.13 5.88 -4.97
CA VAL A 978 24.10 6.44 -5.86
C VAL A 978 24.75 7.52 -6.71
N THR A 979 24.48 7.53 -8.02
CA THR A 979 24.82 8.66 -8.91
C THR A 979 23.53 9.34 -9.34
N LEU A 980 23.39 10.63 -9.05
CA LEU A 980 22.31 11.46 -9.60
C LEU A 980 22.89 12.41 -10.66
N VAL A 981 22.07 12.77 -11.63
CA VAL A 981 22.44 13.46 -12.88
C VAL A 981 21.66 14.77 -13.02
N THR A 982 20.37 14.77 -12.70
CA THR A 982 19.48 15.91 -12.93
C THR A 982 19.66 16.98 -11.84
N VAL A 983 20.25 18.11 -12.23
CA VAL A 983 20.50 19.29 -11.40
C VAL A 983 19.19 19.80 -10.76
N GLY A 984 19.23 20.16 -9.48
CA GLY A 984 18.06 20.52 -8.67
C GLY A 984 17.87 19.59 -7.47
N SER A 985 16.78 19.77 -6.72
CA SER A 985 16.44 18.88 -5.59
C SER A 985 15.87 17.56 -6.11
N GLN A 986 16.47 16.44 -5.70
CA GLN A 986 16.04 15.07 -6.08
C GLN A 986 15.79 14.23 -4.83
N THR A 987 14.81 13.32 -4.88
CA THR A 987 14.58 12.32 -3.83
C THR A 987 15.33 11.03 -4.12
N ILE A 988 15.71 10.32 -3.07
CA ILE A 988 16.04 8.90 -3.10
C ILE A 988 15.09 8.21 -2.13
N ASP A 989 14.37 7.22 -2.64
CA ASP A 989 13.28 6.52 -1.97
C ASP A 989 13.63 5.04 -1.85
N VAL A 990 13.44 4.46 -0.66
CA VAL A 990 13.79 3.06 -0.36
C VAL A 990 12.63 2.38 0.36
N ARG A 991 12.30 1.15 -0.05
CA ARG A 991 11.28 0.32 0.62
C ARG A 991 11.67 -1.14 0.67
N ASP A 992 11.16 -1.86 1.67
CA ASP A 992 11.10 -3.32 1.66
C ASP A 992 10.14 -3.81 0.56
N VAL A 993 10.51 -4.90 -0.12
CA VAL A 993 9.77 -5.48 -1.26
C VAL A 993 8.60 -6.36 -0.81
N ALA A 994 8.65 -6.93 0.40
CA ALA A 994 7.60 -7.76 0.98
C ALA A 994 6.69 -6.97 1.94
N ASN A 995 7.23 -5.95 2.64
CA ASN A 995 6.46 -5.07 3.52
C ASN A 995 6.56 -3.60 3.09
N SER A 996 5.67 -3.16 2.21
CA SER A 996 5.63 -1.79 1.68
C SER A 996 5.41 -0.68 2.73
N SER A 997 5.00 -1.01 3.97
CA SER A 997 4.96 -0.03 5.07
C SER A 997 6.34 0.35 5.61
N LEU A 998 7.36 -0.50 5.40
CA LEU A 998 8.75 -0.18 5.68
C LEU A 998 9.35 0.58 4.50
N ALA A 999 9.07 1.88 4.44
CA ALA A 999 9.61 2.80 3.45
C ALA A 999 10.23 4.05 4.10
N THR A 1000 11.16 4.69 3.40
CA THR A 1000 11.85 5.92 3.83
C THR A 1000 12.38 6.68 2.62
N SER A 1001 12.55 8.00 2.73
CA SER A 1001 13.07 8.84 1.65
C SER A 1001 14.03 9.91 2.17
N SER A 1002 14.85 10.47 1.28
CA SER A 1002 15.81 11.54 1.58
C SER A 1002 16.01 12.43 0.36
N SER A 1003 16.15 13.74 0.55
CA SER A 1003 16.31 14.72 -0.54
C SER A 1003 17.75 15.23 -0.63
N VAL A 1004 18.30 15.25 -1.84
CA VAL A 1004 19.67 15.69 -2.17
C VAL A 1004 19.59 16.80 -3.22
N THR A 1005 20.26 17.93 -3.00
CA THR A 1005 20.35 18.99 -4.01
C THR A 1005 21.55 18.75 -4.93
N ILE A 1006 21.28 18.47 -6.21
CA ILE A 1006 22.29 18.21 -7.23
C ILE A 1006 22.75 19.52 -7.88
N THR A 1007 24.06 19.75 -7.87
CA THR A 1007 24.71 20.92 -8.47
C THR A 1007 25.54 20.53 -9.69
N LEU A 1008 25.83 21.50 -10.57
CA LEU A 1008 26.79 21.30 -11.66
C LEU A 1008 28.23 21.25 -11.11
N ALA A 1009 29.08 20.46 -11.75
CA ALA A 1009 30.53 20.50 -11.51
C ALA A 1009 31.09 21.85 -11.97
N VAL A 1010 31.34 22.75 -11.02
CA VAL A 1010 32.06 24.01 -11.28
C VAL A 1010 33.53 23.65 -11.50
N GLY A 1011 34.03 23.86 -12.71
CA GLY A 1011 35.45 23.71 -13.02
C GLY A 1011 36.30 24.79 -12.34
N PRO A 1012 37.59 24.51 -12.03
CA PRO A 1012 38.54 25.50 -11.53
C PRO A 1012 38.96 26.53 -12.59
#